data_AF-A0AA43IQA8-F1
#
_entry.id   AF-A0AA43IQA8-F1
#
_cell.length_a   1.000
_cell.length_b   1.000
_cell.length_c   1.000
_cell.angle_alpha   90.00
_cell.angle_beta   90.00
_cell.angle_gamma   90.00
#
_symmetry.space_group_name_H-M   'P 1'
#
loop_
_entity.id
_entity.type
_entity.pdbx_description
1 polymer ?
#
loop_
_entity_poly.entity_id
_entity_poly.type
_entity_poly.pdbx_seq_one_letter_code
_entity_poly.pdbx_strand_id
1 'polypeptide(L)'
;MALIDDVKVVCDRLAPLGWQDLLLKVTGGQLNIVKPTEVALKTELTKTLTSIDRTVTGFTDFSLSGAKAITAGSPAGSLLYHALASPNVTAGISGFPTLKEIEMVENYVFGAQPPTLESLKSKAGLTGSQRLSVVLFAYEYRPARDTCTGRQADMVFSRTGVSRVGTRPAFYDARNRGFQAQVADDPFAFRVCPSRFAAFLAVKRKGSDDVTIMRTQPGDSTRDFWVPIHKLFNGTECLAGLNLEVELSAFHYNDKIRRTRAVTLRMARVPATSPFQFSTGIAELSTDTSLGAGIVTPVPHPRLIEPATVNGQLLTYRVPPGQKTFAALEPGATSGVDGSEIRPAPAYVHARTQVRNGALIDLNNDPLRPDVNDTVSTGNYRALHYVDFTGDGQISATVSALTGKPEVAASVVPCYSLVAAPDFFTSAGQRELFERVPDNFWGVPPVPLCDTRLPANLQMPGNRFSAAEKTISAIVSLLGPAPGSVTIPQSFDADRHSCLPDDCAGVFAPGWDVSTDRTRVAGTQVQHLAAYGLGSPFPEDTKLCAALSTFWPAVAPDASRAMSPNTGNPNLRATVAPLTDEEIGQAGALPWDGVTGPKVTTFNGEEFLDCEKFLHVDYVKHALEGRFTPRLTAQVSSEEYMLRMQAIAKCYSTVGGDRNMRFVVSFRKISAGDPELQRAQLDTSTVLSGEVYRIDMILGGEETEHPHPSDFRRSLLPIQDRQVFLVGPRIDTALRKRANQAVWSRVS
;
A
#
# COMPACT_ATOMS: atom_id res chain seq x y z
N MET A 1 1.16 37.76 -4.00
CA MET A 1 -0.28 37.63 -3.70
C MET A 1 -0.38 37.19 -2.24
N ALA A 2 -1.29 37.76 -1.46
CA ALA A 2 -1.44 37.36 -0.08
C ALA A 2 -2.18 36.03 0.01
N LEU A 3 -1.91 35.21 1.03
CA LEU A 3 -2.54 33.89 1.18
C LEU A 3 -4.07 33.98 1.26
N ILE A 4 -4.61 35.06 1.83
CA ILE A 4 -6.06 35.28 1.91
C ILE A 4 -6.69 35.50 0.53
N ASP A 5 -5.95 36.04 -0.42
CA ASP A 5 -6.43 36.25 -1.79
C ASP A 5 -6.64 34.88 -2.46
N ASP A 6 -5.69 33.96 -2.31
CA ASP A 6 -5.80 32.58 -2.80
C ASP A 6 -7.01 31.86 -2.16
N VAL A 7 -7.16 31.98 -0.83
CA VAL A 7 -8.31 31.39 -0.11
C VAL A 7 -9.63 31.97 -0.59
N LYS A 8 -9.69 33.28 -0.89
CA LYS A 8 -10.89 33.90 -1.45
C LYS A 8 -11.23 33.32 -2.82
N VAL A 9 -10.25 33.14 -3.71
CA VAL A 9 -10.46 32.52 -5.02
C VAL A 9 -11.05 31.11 -4.87
N VAL A 10 -10.52 30.31 -3.94
CA VAL A 10 -11.05 28.97 -3.64
C VAL A 10 -12.50 29.04 -3.14
N CYS A 11 -12.76 29.90 -2.14
CA CYS A 11 -14.10 30.07 -1.57
C CYS A 11 -15.13 30.53 -2.61
N ASP A 12 -14.80 31.53 -3.42
CA ASP A 12 -15.69 32.09 -4.45
C ASP A 12 -15.99 31.06 -5.55
N ARG A 13 -15.01 30.24 -5.95
CA ARG A 13 -15.21 29.16 -6.92
C ARG A 13 -16.08 28.04 -6.37
N LEU A 14 -15.85 27.63 -5.13
CA LEU A 14 -16.52 26.48 -4.51
C LEU A 14 -17.91 26.82 -4.00
N ALA A 15 -18.17 28.06 -3.57
CA ALA A 15 -19.45 28.50 -3.05
C ALA A 15 -20.66 28.08 -3.93
N PRO A 16 -20.72 28.38 -5.25
CA PRO A 16 -21.84 28.00 -6.10
C PRO A 16 -21.96 26.48 -6.35
N LEU A 17 -20.96 25.69 -5.93
CA LEU A 17 -20.94 24.23 -6.07
C LEU A 17 -21.50 23.51 -4.82
N GLY A 18 -22.20 24.24 -3.94
CA GLY A 18 -22.88 23.72 -2.74
C GLY A 18 -22.10 23.93 -1.43
N TRP A 19 -20.86 24.40 -1.49
CA TRP A 19 -20.00 24.55 -0.30
C TRP A 19 -20.48 25.65 0.64
N GLN A 20 -21.04 26.75 0.11
CA GLN A 20 -21.61 27.81 0.94
C GLN A 20 -22.79 27.30 1.76
N ASP A 21 -23.73 26.62 1.09
CA ASP A 21 -24.94 26.09 1.73
C ASP A 21 -24.62 25.02 2.77
N LEU A 22 -23.66 24.14 2.47
CA LEU A 22 -23.19 23.13 3.42
C LEU A 22 -22.60 23.77 4.69
N LEU A 23 -21.70 24.74 4.53
CA LEU A 23 -21.05 25.39 5.68
C LEU A 23 -22.04 26.25 6.48
N LEU A 24 -22.99 26.92 5.83
CA LEU A 24 -24.10 27.58 6.52
C LEU A 24 -24.93 26.57 7.31
N LYS A 25 -25.32 25.45 6.69
CA LYS A 25 -26.12 24.41 7.36
C LYS A 25 -25.41 23.85 8.59
N VAL A 26 -24.17 23.41 8.45
CA VAL A 26 -23.38 22.78 9.54
C VAL A 26 -23.10 23.75 10.67
N THR A 27 -23.10 25.07 10.42
CA THR A 27 -22.80 26.08 11.44
C THR A 27 -24.04 26.83 11.95
N GLY A 28 -25.25 26.41 11.58
CA GLY A 28 -26.47 27.12 11.95
C GLY A 28 -26.55 28.56 11.39
N GLY A 29 -26.04 28.75 10.18
CA GLY A 29 -26.00 30.03 9.46
C GLY A 29 -24.81 30.93 9.81
N GLN A 30 -23.88 30.48 10.65
CA GLN A 30 -22.83 31.34 11.18
C GLN A 30 -21.64 31.52 10.23
N LEU A 31 -21.29 30.54 9.40
CA LEU A 31 -20.16 30.62 8.48
C LEU A 31 -20.61 30.81 7.03
N ASN A 32 -20.38 32.01 6.50
CA ASN A 32 -20.59 32.30 5.08
C ASN A 32 -19.25 32.59 4.39
N ILE A 33 -18.76 31.65 3.57
CA ILE A 33 -17.48 31.79 2.86
C ILE A 33 -17.51 32.80 1.70
N VAL A 34 -18.68 33.29 1.29
CA VAL A 34 -18.81 34.32 0.27
C VAL A 34 -18.77 35.69 0.95
N LYS A 35 -17.69 36.43 0.70
CA LYS A 35 -17.49 37.78 1.24
C LYS A 35 -16.99 38.73 0.15
N PRO A 36 -17.40 40.01 0.18
CA PRO A 36 -17.10 40.96 -0.89
C PRO A 36 -15.60 41.30 -0.98
N THR A 37 -14.85 41.18 0.11
CA THR A 37 -13.43 41.49 0.18
C THR A 37 -12.67 40.45 0.99
N GLU A 38 -11.36 40.37 0.77
CA GLU A 38 -10.40 39.52 1.46
C GLU A 38 -10.35 39.85 2.96
N VAL A 39 -10.48 41.14 3.32
CA VAL A 39 -10.55 41.58 4.73
C VAL A 39 -11.82 41.08 5.41
N ALA A 40 -12.96 41.14 4.71
CA ALA A 40 -14.23 40.61 5.23
C ALA A 40 -14.17 39.09 5.34
N LEU A 41 -13.56 38.40 4.38
CA LEU A 41 -13.32 36.96 4.45
C LEU A 41 -12.41 36.60 5.62
N LYS A 42 -11.28 37.30 5.81
CA LYS A 42 -10.38 37.06 6.95
C LYS A 42 -11.10 37.20 8.29
N THR A 43 -11.94 38.23 8.43
CA THR A 43 -12.75 38.45 9.63
C THR A 43 -13.74 37.30 9.82
N GLU A 44 -14.41 36.88 8.75
CA GLU A 44 -15.33 35.75 8.78
C GLU A 44 -14.65 34.44 9.19
N LEU A 45 -13.47 34.16 8.65
CA LEU A 45 -12.77 32.89 8.86
C LEU A 45 -12.18 32.76 10.28
N THR A 46 -11.92 33.88 10.95
CA THR A 46 -11.24 33.91 12.25
C THR A 46 -12.16 34.16 13.45
N LYS A 47 -13.44 34.48 13.20
CA LYS A 47 -14.46 34.63 14.25
C LYS A 47 -14.76 33.28 14.92
N THR A 48 -15.20 33.36 16.16
CA THR A 48 -15.67 32.18 16.90
C THR A 48 -17.04 31.75 16.40
N LEU A 49 -17.17 30.46 16.07
CA LEU A 49 -18.41 29.78 15.76
C LEU A 49 -18.94 29.15 17.06
N THR A 50 -20.18 29.46 17.43
CA THR A 50 -20.81 28.95 18.66
C THR A 50 -21.60 27.67 18.44
N SER A 51 -21.86 27.30 17.18
CA SER A 51 -22.55 26.07 16.81
C SER A 51 -21.86 25.41 15.61
N ILE A 52 -21.55 24.12 15.73
CA ILE A 52 -21.07 23.24 14.65
C ILE A 52 -21.75 21.89 14.83
N ASP A 53 -22.62 21.53 13.90
CA ASP A 53 -23.36 20.28 13.86
C ASP A 53 -22.46 19.11 13.41
N ARG A 54 -21.93 18.39 14.40
CA ARG A 54 -21.10 17.18 14.19
C ARG A 54 -21.93 15.91 14.04
N THR A 55 -23.23 16.01 13.77
CA THR A 55 -24.06 14.86 13.39
C THR A 55 -24.17 14.72 11.87
N VAL A 56 -23.79 15.77 11.12
CA VAL A 56 -23.74 15.73 9.66
C VAL A 56 -22.60 14.83 9.18
N THR A 57 -22.92 13.89 8.30
CA THR A 57 -21.94 12.99 7.67
C THR A 57 -20.78 13.79 7.07
N GLY A 58 -19.56 13.37 7.38
CA GLY A 58 -18.33 14.05 6.97
C GLY A 58 -17.78 15.04 8.00
N PHE A 59 -18.59 15.47 8.98
CA PHE A 59 -18.17 16.36 10.09
C PHE A 59 -18.20 15.67 11.46
N THR A 60 -18.57 14.39 11.51
CA THR A 60 -18.67 13.59 12.73
C THR A 60 -17.34 13.46 13.47
N ASP A 61 -16.23 13.51 12.74
CA ASP A 61 -14.88 13.45 13.28
C ASP A 61 -14.11 14.79 13.21
N PHE A 62 -14.79 15.90 12.91
CA PHE A 62 -14.20 17.23 13.06
C PHE A 62 -13.87 17.52 14.53
N SER A 63 -12.68 18.08 14.78
CA SER A 63 -12.16 18.31 16.13
C SER A 63 -13.18 19.00 17.05
N LEU A 64 -13.38 18.44 18.25
CA LEU A 64 -14.33 18.97 19.23
C LEU A 64 -13.93 20.34 19.77
N SER A 65 -12.63 20.63 19.84
CA SER A 65 -12.11 21.95 20.24
C SER A 65 -12.12 22.96 19.08
N GLY A 66 -12.39 22.51 17.85
CA GLY A 66 -12.53 23.38 16.69
C GLY A 66 -13.76 24.28 16.82
N ALA A 67 -13.52 25.59 16.82
CA ALA A 67 -14.56 26.63 16.98
C ALA A 67 -14.39 27.79 15.98
N LYS A 68 -13.62 27.60 14.91
CA LYS A 68 -13.37 28.61 13.87
C LYS A 68 -13.30 27.96 12.50
N ALA A 69 -13.53 28.75 11.45
CA ALA A 69 -13.28 28.27 10.09
C ALA A 69 -11.79 28.03 9.85
N ILE A 70 -10.94 28.94 10.36
CA ILE A 70 -9.48 28.83 10.35
C ILE A 70 -8.94 29.11 11.76
N THR A 71 -8.23 28.12 12.30
CA THR A 71 -7.45 28.21 13.54
C THR A 71 -5.98 28.17 13.17
N ALA A 72 -5.25 29.26 13.44
CA ALA A 72 -3.85 29.39 13.04
C ALA A 72 -2.98 28.24 13.59
N GLY A 73 -2.21 27.61 12.71
CA GLY A 73 -1.33 26.47 13.02
C GLY A 73 -2.06 25.19 13.46
N SER A 74 -3.39 25.11 13.31
CA SER A 74 -4.19 23.94 13.71
C SER A 74 -5.10 23.47 12.57
N PRO A 75 -4.62 22.55 11.72
CA PRO A 75 -5.43 21.95 10.65
C PRO A 75 -6.70 21.27 11.17
N ALA A 76 -6.59 20.40 12.19
CA ALA A 76 -7.75 19.73 12.77
C ALA A 76 -8.76 20.68 13.43
N GLY A 77 -8.31 21.83 13.95
CA GLY A 77 -9.18 22.86 14.53
C GLY A 77 -9.77 23.85 13.52
N SER A 78 -9.51 23.67 12.22
CA SER A 78 -9.93 24.57 11.15
C SER A 78 -11.07 23.96 10.33
N LEU A 79 -12.31 24.40 10.58
CA LEU A 79 -13.51 23.81 9.96
C LEU A 79 -13.48 23.90 8.42
N LEU A 80 -13.01 25.01 7.84
CA LEU A 80 -12.93 25.16 6.38
C LEU A 80 -11.92 24.17 5.80
N TYR A 81 -10.74 24.04 6.42
CA TYR A 81 -9.73 23.10 5.96
C TYR A 81 -10.23 21.66 6.06
N HIS A 82 -10.83 21.27 7.19
CA HIS A 82 -11.44 19.95 7.36
C HIS A 82 -12.49 19.67 6.27
N ALA A 83 -13.41 20.61 6.02
CA ALA A 83 -14.46 20.44 5.03
C ALA A 83 -13.89 20.15 3.63
N LEU A 84 -12.82 20.86 3.24
CA LEU A 84 -12.21 20.71 1.92
C LEU A 84 -11.30 19.48 1.81
N ALA A 85 -10.57 19.14 2.87
CA ALA A 85 -9.57 18.08 2.88
C ALA A 85 -10.13 16.69 3.24
N SER A 86 -11.26 16.62 3.94
CA SER A 86 -11.87 15.35 4.34
C SER A 86 -12.52 14.65 3.14
N PRO A 87 -12.17 13.38 2.86
CA PRO A 87 -12.82 12.61 1.79
C PRO A 87 -14.30 12.32 2.06
N ASN A 88 -14.71 12.37 3.32
CA ASN A 88 -16.06 12.02 3.77
C ASN A 88 -17.07 13.18 3.59
N VAL A 89 -16.62 14.37 3.23
CA VAL A 89 -17.49 15.53 2.99
C VAL A 89 -17.89 15.56 1.51
N THR A 90 -19.04 14.95 1.20
CA THR A 90 -19.53 14.83 -0.19
C THR A 90 -21.00 15.19 -0.39
N ALA A 91 -21.81 15.19 0.68
CA ALA A 91 -23.26 15.40 0.59
C ALA A 91 -23.62 16.84 0.20
N GLY A 92 -24.51 17.00 -0.80
CA GLY A 92 -25.01 18.31 -1.24
C GLY A 92 -24.02 19.15 -2.05
N ILE A 93 -22.93 18.55 -2.56
CA ILE A 93 -21.86 19.22 -3.30
C ILE A 93 -21.84 18.72 -4.75
N SER A 94 -21.65 19.62 -5.73
CA SER A 94 -21.57 19.30 -7.16
C SER A 94 -20.16 19.42 -7.76
N GLY A 95 -19.21 20.00 -7.04
CA GLY A 95 -17.80 20.06 -7.46
C GLY A 95 -16.86 20.24 -6.28
N PHE A 96 -15.62 19.80 -6.46
CA PHE A 96 -14.69 19.55 -5.36
C PHE A 96 -13.40 20.38 -5.48
N PRO A 97 -12.65 20.59 -4.38
CA PRO A 97 -11.35 21.24 -4.43
C PRO A 97 -10.31 20.35 -5.12
N THR A 98 -9.47 20.94 -5.94
CA THR A 98 -8.22 20.32 -6.41
C THR A 98 -7.22 20.19 -5.25
N LEU A 99 -6.20 19.35 -5.42
CA LEU A 99 -5.16 19.21 -4.40
C LEU A 99 -4.40 20.52 -4.17
N LYS A 100 -4.18 21.33 -5.22
CA LYS A 100 -3.58 22.66 -5.09
C LYS A 100 -4.42 23.61 -4.24
N GLU A 101 -5.74 23.59 -4.38
CA GLU A 101 -6.63 24.47 -3.60
C GLU A 101 -6.71 24.05 -2.14
N ILE A 102 -6.68 22.73 -1.86
CA ILE A 102 -6.52 22.22 -0.49
C ILE A 102 -5.20 22.74 0.08
N GLU A 103 -4.10 22.70 -0.69
CA GLU A 103 -2.80 23.24 -0.28
C GLU A 103 -2.84 24.75 -0.01
N MET A 104 -3.57 25.54 -0.79
CA MET A 104 -3.70 26.99 -0.56
C MET A 104 -4.33 27.28 0.81
N VAL A 105 -5.42 26.58 1.14
CA VAL A 105 -6.08 26.69 2.45
C VAL A 105 -5.19 26.14 3.56
N GLU A 106 -4.47 25.04 3.31
CA GLU A 106 -3.47 24.47 4.22
C GLU A 106 -2.37 25.49 4.57
N ASN A 107 -1.79 26.14 3.55
CA ASN A 107 -0.77 27.17 3.75
C ASN A 107 -1.34 28.36 4.53
N TYR A 108 -2.59 28.75 4.27
CA TYR A 108 -3.25 29.78 5.07
C TYR A 108 -3.50 29.36 6.53
N VAL A 109 -3.81 28.09 6.82
CA VAL A 109 -3.89 27.60 8.21
C VAL A 109 -2.56 27.84 8.93
N PHE A 110 -1.42 27.52 8.31
CA PHE A 110 -0.10 27.77 8.90
C PHE A 110 0.30 29.27 8.85
N GLY A 111 -0.16 30.03 7.87
CA GLY A 111 0.24 31.44 7.64
C GLY A 111 -0.70 32.51 8.17
N ALA A 112 -1.91 32.18 8.64
CA ALA A 112 -2.90 33.19 9.06
C ALA A 112 -2.39 34.08 10.22
N GLN A 113 -1.54 33.51 11.07
CA GLN A 113 -0.76 34.22 12.08
C GLN A 113 0.68 33.68 12.01
N PRO A 114 1.54 34.24 11.14
CA PRO A 114 2.88 33.72 10.91
C PRO A 114 3.69 33.74 12.22
N PRO A 115 4.21 32.61 12.70
CA PRO A 115 4.98 32.59 13.94
C PRO A 115 6.41 33.09 13.72
N THR A 116 7.05 33.58 14.78
CA THR A 116 8.51 33.79 14.78
C THR A 116 9.23 32.47 15.06
N LEU A 117 10.49 32.34 14.64
CA LEU A 117 11.32 31.17 14.96
C LEU A 117 11.44 30.96 16.48
N GLU A 118 11.57 32.05 17.24
CA GLU A 118 11.61 32.00 18.70
C GLU A 118 10.31 31.45 19.30
N SER A 119 9.14 31.88 18.81
CA SER A 119 7.86 31.38 19.30
C SER A 119 7.68 29.88 19.02
N LEU A 120 8.17 29.40 17.87
CA LEU A 120 8.16 27.96 17.55
C LEU A 120 9.12 27.17 18.45
N LYS A 121 10.28 27.73 18.76
CA LYS A 121 11.24 27.13 19.69
C LYS A 121 10.64 26.99 21.09
N SER A 122 9.95 28.03 21.57
CA SER A 122 9.22 28.02 22.83
C SER A 122 8.05 27.03 22.83
N LYS A 123 7.24 26.97 21.76
CA LYS A 123 6.19 25.95 21.57
C LYS A 123 6.77 24.54 21.62
N ALA A 124 7.97 24.36 21.08
CA ALA A 124 8.72 23.11 21.10
C ALA A 124 9.46 22.87 22.41
N GLY A 125 9.26 23.65 23.48
CA GLY A 125 9.94 23.46 24.77
C GLY A 125 11.47 23.42 24.67
N LEU A 126 12.04 24.00 23.62
CA LEU A 126 13.48 23.97 23.39
C LEU A 126 14.16 25.13 24.12
N THR A 127 15.19 24.82 24.88
CA THR A 127 15.91 25.79 25.73
C THR A 127 17.37 25.93 25.31
N GLY A 128 18.01 27.03 25.71
CA GLY A 128 19.44 27.27 25.49
C GLY A 128 19.88 27.10 24.03
N SER A 129 20.86 26.24 23.78
CA SER A 129 21.44 25.98 22.46
C SER A 129 20.65 24.99 21.60
N GLN A 130 19.54 24.43 22.09
CA GLN A 130 18.71 23.52 21.31
C GLN A 130 18.05 24.25 20.13
N ARG A 131 17.89 23.54 19.02
CA ARG A 131 17.42 24.10 17.75
C ARG A 131 16.33 23.25 17.12
N LEU A 132 15.45 23.91 16.39
CA LEU A 132 14.54 23.29 15.44
C LEU A 132 15.35 22.70 14.27
N SER A 133 14.76 21.78 13.52
CA SER A 133 15.35 21.27 12.27
C SER A 133 14.35 21.39 11.13
N VAL A 134 14.86 21.61 9.92
CA VAL A 134 14.07 21.46 8.69
C VAL A 134 14.01 19.98 8.37
N VAL A 135 12.82 19.41 8.41
CA VAL A 135 12.58 17.97 8.27
C VAL A 135 11.49 17.74 7.24
N LEU A 136 11.76 16.84 6.30
CA LEU A 136 10.79 16.47 5.26
C LEU A 136 9.87 15.37 5.79
N PHE A 137 8.58 15.44 5.49
CA PHE A 137 7.62 14.40 5.84
C PHE A 137 6.75 14.07 4.64
N ALA A 138 6.44 12.78 4.48
CA ALA A 138 5.23 12.37 3.80
C ALA A 138 4.04 12.64 4.73
N TYR A 139 2.93 13.14 4.21
CA TYR A 139 1.81 13.52 5.06
C TYR A 139 0.46 13.52 4.36
N GLU A 140 -0.59 13.28 5.15
CA GLU A 140 -1.98 13.26 4.70
C GLU A 140 -2.90 13.85 5.76
N TYR A 141 -4.00 14.46 5.34
CA TYR A 141 -5.15 14.73 6.23
C TYR A 141 -6.12 13.55 6.13
N ARG A 142 -6.44 12.95 7.27
CA ARG A 142 -7.17 11.67 7.31
C ARG A 142 -8.39 11.73 8.23
N PRO A 143 -9.44 10.93 7.94
CA PRO A 143 -10.53 10.68 8.89
C PRO A 143 -10.01 10.11 10.22
N ALA A 144 -10.78 10.27 11.29
CA ALA A 144 -10.35 9.91 12.65
C ALA A 144 -9.76 8.51 12.77
N ARG A 145 -10.43 7.51 12.16
CA ARG A 145 -10.03 6.10 12.21
C ARG A 145 -8.64 5.81 11.64
N ASP A 146 -8.11 6.72 10.82
CA ASP A 146 -6.81 6.60 10.17
C ASP A 146 -5.77 7.59 10.71
N THR A 147 -6.07 8.23 11.83
CA THR A 147 -5.13 9.07 12.58
C THR A 147 -4.44 8.30 13.70
N CYS A 148 -3.34 8.84 14.23
CA CYS A 148 -2.62 8.26 15.36
C CYS A 148 -3.48 8.09 16.64
N THR A 149 -4.60 8.83 16.75
CA THR A 149 -5.43 8.84 17.96
C THR A 149 -6.73 8.07 17.83
N GLY A 150 -7.24 7.88 16.60
CA GLY A 150 -8.60 7.36 16.38
C GLY A 150 -9.73 8.33 16.76
N ARG A 151 -9.44 9.57 17.22
CA ARG A 151 -10.41 10.43 17.92
C ARG A 151 -10.93 11.63 17.13
N GLN A 152 -10.19 12.10 16.13
CA GLN A 152 -10.60 13.21 15.27
C GLN A 152 -9.86 13.12 13.94
N ALA A 153 -10.43 13.68 12.87
CA ALA A 153 -9.73 13.86 11.62
C ALA A 153 -8.56 14.85 11.79
N ASP A 154 -7.37 14.46 11.34
CA ASP A 154 -6.13 15.22 11.58
C ASP A 154 -5.08 14.93 10.50
N MET A 155 -4.01 15.73 10.51
CA MET A 155 -2.81 15.43 9.75
C MET A 155 -1.98 14.34 10.43
N VAL A 156 -1.52 13.40 9.62
CA VAL A 156 -0.56 12.36 9.99
C VAL A 156 0.70 12.49 9.16
N PHE A 157 1.84 12.15 9.76
CA PHE A 157 3.16 12.39 9.17
C PHE A 157 4.04 11.18 9.32
N SER A 158 4.82 10.87 8.29
CA SER A 158 5.90 9.89 8.36
C SER A 158 7.17 10.44 7.73
N ARG A 159 8.31 9.91 8.20
CA ARG A 159 9.63 10.13 7.60
C ARG A 159 9.87 9.18 6.42
N THR A 160 8.86 8.42 6.01
CA THR A 160 8.81 7.56 4.83
C THR A 160 7.52 7.80 4.04
N GLY A 161 7.61 8.01 2.73
CA GLY A 161 6.46 8.02 1.83
C GLY A 161 6.57 6.93 0.77
N VAL A 162 5.43 6.38 0.34
CA VAL A 162 5.36 5.23 -0.60
C VAL A 162 4.53 5.59 -1.82
N SER A 163 5.16 5.54 -2.99
CA SER A 163 4.54 5.70 -4.30
C SER A 163 4.45 4.34 -5.01
N ARG A 164 3.52 4.17 -5.94
CA ARG A 164 3.30 2.90 -6.67
C ARG A 164 3.51 3.08 -8.17
N VAL A 165 4.29 2.18 -8.78
CA VAL A 165 4.50 2.18 -10.25
C VAL A 165 3.21 1.82 -11.01
N GLY A 166 3.16 2.19 -12.28
CA GLY A 166 1.99 1.96 -13.12
C GLY A 166 2.27 2.22 -14.60
N THR A 167 1.26 1.95 -15.44
CA THR A 167 1.32 2.06 -16.90
C THR A 167 0.61 3.28 -17.49
N ARG A 168 -0.03 4.10 -16.64
CA ARG A 168 -0.72 5.33 -17.01
C ARG A 168 -0.37 6.46 -16.04
N PRO A 169 -0.48 7.72 -16.48
CA PRO A 169 -0.29 8.87 -15.60
C PRO A 169 -1.23 8.86 -14.38
N ALA A 170 -0.77 9.54 -13.33
CA ALA A 170 -1.53 9.75 -12.11
C ALA A 170 -2.86 10.44 -12.40
N PHE A 171 -3.88 10.13 -11.59
CA PHE A 171 -5.16 10.83 -11.61
C PHE A 171 -5.58 11.13 -10.17
N TYR A 172 -5.70 12.41 -9.86
CA TYR A 172 -6.25 12.86 -8.58
C TYR A 172 -7.77 12.99 -8.72
N ASP A 173 -8.50 12.16 -7.98
CA ASP A 173 -9.95 12.31 -7.86
C ASP A 173 -10.27 13.33 -6.76
N ALA A 174 -10.69 14.51 -7.18
CA ALA A 174 -11.09 15.60 -6.30
C ALA A 174 -12.27 15.24 -5.38
N ARG A 175 -13.13 14.30 -5.76
CA ARG A 175 -14.24 13.84 -4.90
C ARG A 175 -13.74 12.92 -3.77
N ASN A 176 -12.82 12.01 -4.07
CA ASN A 176 -12.26 11.07 -3.09
C ASN A 176 -11.04 11.63 -2.35
N ARG A 177 -10.57 12.84 -2.72
CA ARG A 177 -9.42 13.54 -2.11
C ARG A 177 -8.16 12.68 -2.13
N GLY A 178 -7.91 12.02 -3.27
CA GLY A 178 -6.80 11.10 -3.38
C GLY A 178 -6.54 10.60 -4.78
N PHE A 179 -5.37 10.00 -4.96
CA PHE A 179 -4.99 9.37 -6.22
C PHE A 179 -5.67 8.02 -6.37
N GLN A 180 -6.09 7.73 -7.59
CA GLN A 180 -6.77 6.48 -7.95
C GLN A 180 -5.80 5.59 -8.72
N ALA A 181 -5.77 4.30 -8.41
CA ALA A 181 -4.92 3.33 -9.10
C ALA A 181 -5.55 2.76 -10.38
N GLN A 182 -6.89 2.75 -10.46
CA GLN A 182 -7.60 2.18 -11.61
C GLN A 182 -7.72 3.16 -12.78
N VAL A 183 -7.82 2.60 -13.98
CA VAL A 183 -8.09 3.32 -15.22
C VAL A 183 -9.48 2.92 -15.70
N ALA A 184 -10.43 3.85 -15.71
CA ALA A 184 -11.85 3.54 -15.88
C ALA A 184 -12.17 2.77 -17.17
N ASP A 185 -11.50 3.13 -18.27
CA ASP A 185 -11.70 2.62 -19.62
C ASP A 185 -10.72 1.51 -20.04
N ASP A 186 -9.74 1.16 -19.19
CA ASP A 186 -8.75 0.12 -19.47
C ASP A 186 -8.53 -0.75 -18.22
N PRO A 187 -9.12 -1.96 -18.14
CA PRO A 187 -8.99 -2.81 -16.97
C PRO A 187 -7.56 -3.34 -16.74
N PHE A 188 -6.71 -3.39 -17.77
CA PHE A 188 -5.34 -3.92 -17.66
C PHE A 188 -4.30 -2.83 -17.41
N ALA A 189 -4.74 -1.58 -17.28
CA ALA A 189 -3.87 -0.46 -16.98
C ALA A 189 -3.86 -0.10 -15.50
N PHE A 190 -2.70 0.38 -15.06
CA PHE A 190 -2.44 0.82 -13.69
C PHE A 190 -2.06 2.28 -13.75
N ARG A 191 -2.70 3.14 -12.97
CA ARG A 191 -2.19 4.50 -12.77
C ARG A 191 -0.99 4.43 -11.83
N VAL A 192 0.00 5.28 -12.07
CA VAL A 192 0.99 5.57 -11.04
C VAL A 192 0.30 6.26 -9.87
N CYS A 193 0.65 5.88 -8.63
CA CYS A 193 0.14 6.50 -7.42
C CYS A 193 1.24 7.32 -6.75
N PRO A 194 1.16 8.67 -6.79
CA PRO A 194 2.14 9.57 -6.18
C PRO A 194 2.12 9.57 -4.64
N SER A 195 3.17 10.14 -4.04
CA SER A 195 3.22 10.52 -2.62
C SER A 195 3.38 12.02 -2.46
N ARG A 196 2.79 12.58 -1.39
CA ARG A 196 2.88 14.01 -1.06
C ARG A 196 3.88 14.25 0.05
N PHE A 197 4.81 15.18 -0.17
CA PHE A 197 5.84 15.58 0.78
C PHE A 197 5.84 17.09 1.01
N ALA A 198 6.23 17.52 2.21
CA ALA A 198 6.56 18.92 2.47
C ALA A 198 7.65 19.05 3.54
N ALA A 199 8.29 20.22 3.58
CA ALA A 199 9.25 20.57 4.62
C ALA A 199 8.52 21.19 5.82
N PHE A 200 8.95 20.79 7.02
CA PHE A 200 8.43 21.30 8.28
C PHE A 200 9.58 21.74 9.17
N LEU A 201 9.37 22.77 9.98
CA LEU A 201 10.13 22.93 11.22
C LEU A 201 9.64 21.86 12.21
N ALA A 202 10.58 21.08 12.72
CA ALA A 202 10.31 19.94 13.57
C ALA A 202 11.32 19.83 14.72
N VAL A 203 10.99 18.97 15.67
CA VAL A 203 11.80 18.71 16.86
C VAL A 203 11.88 17.21 17.14
N LYS A 204 12.98 16.76 17.76
CA LYS A 204 13.06 15.40 18.29
C LYS A 204 12.37 15.30 19.65
N ARG A 205 11.61 14.24 19.85
CA ARG A 205 10.95 13.87 21.10
C ARG A 205 11.11 12.40 21.39
N LYS A 206 11.18 12.03 22.66
CA LYS A 206 11.01 10.64 23.06
C LYS A 206 9.55 10.24 22.89
N GLY A 207 9.29 8.95 22.65
CA GLY A 207 7.91 8.45 22.62
C GLY A 207 7.18 8.60 23.96
N SER A 208 7.90 8.84 25.05
CA SER A 208 7.33 9.22 26.36
C SER A 208 6.84 10.66 26.45
N ASP A 209 7.22 11.54 25.52
CA ASP A 209 7.10 13.00 25.66
C ASP A 209 5.78 13.53 25.06
N ASP A 210 4.64 12.95 25.44
CA ASP A 210 3.30 13.27 24.91
C ASP A 210 3.20 13.23 23.36
N VAL A 211 4.07 12.45 22.71
CA VAL A 211 4.02 12.22 21.26
C VAL A 211 2.93 11.21 20.97
N THR A 212 1.99 11.57 20.09
CA THR A 212 1.04 10.59 19.59
C THR A 212 1.65 9.84 18.42
N ILE A 213 1.96 8.57 18.66
CA ILE A 213 2.53 7.63 17.68
C ILE A 213 1.43 6.65 17.28
N MET A 214 1.20 6.49 15.99
CA MET A 214 0.36 5.40 15.51
C MET A 214 1.06 4.08 15.83
N ARG A 215 0.35 3.18 16.50
CA ARG A 215 0.83 1.82 16.82
C ARG A 215 2.21 1.82 17.51
N THR A 216 2.24 2.32 18.74
CA THR A 216 3.42 2.30 19.60
C THR A 216 4.01 0.89 19.74
N GLN A 217 5.32 0.78 19.56
CA GLN A 217 6.06 -0.47 19.62
C GLN A 217 6.89 -0.57 20.92
N PRO A 218 7.23 -1.79 21.37
CA PRO A 218 8.11 -1.98 22.51
C PRO A 218 9.43 -1.19 22.37
N GLY A 219 9.75 -0.39 23.39
CA GLY A 219 10.93 0.48 23.44
C GLY A 219 10.74 1.91 22.90
N ASP A 220 9.59 2.23 22.30
CA ASP A 220 9.34 3.56 21.73
C ASP A 220 9.41 4.69 22.77
N SER A 221 9.15 4.40 24.04
CA SER A 221 9.33 5.36 25.15
C SER A 221 10.74 5.94 25.22
N THR A 222 11.75 5.27 24.66
CA THR A 222 13.16 5.71 24.68
C THR A 222 13.70 6.14 23.31
N ARG A 223 12.95 5.88 22.22
CA ARG A 223 13.35 6.22 20.86
C ARG A 223 13.04 7.68 20.55
N ASP A 224 13.86 8.29 19.70
CA ASP A 224 13.59 9.64 19.20
C ASP A 224 12.67 9.60 17.97
N PHE A 225 11.66 10.46 17.97
CA PHE A 225 10.75 10.71 16.87
C PHE A 225 10.89 12.14 16.42
N TRP A 226 10.93 12.37 15.11
CA TRP A 226 10.78 13.70 14.55
C TRP A 226 9.30 14.08 14.55
N VAL A 227 8.94 15.15 15.26
CA VAL A 227 7.57 15.64 15.39
C VAL A 227 7.45 16.99 14.68
N PRO A 228 6.58 17.13 13.66
CA PRO A 228 6.40 18.38 12.93
C PRO A 228 5.68 19.42 13.78
N ILE A 229 6.00 20.70 13.56
CA ILE A 229 5.43 21.82 14.33
C ILE A 229 4.76 22.83 13.40
N HIS A 230 5.43 23.17 12.30
CA HIS A 230 5.01 24.22 11.37
C HIS A 230 5.44 23.87 9.96
N LYS A 231 4.51 23.93 9.00
CA LYS A 231 4.81 23.71 7.58
C LYS A 231 5.61 24.88 7.02
N LEU A 232 6.60 24.58 6.18
CA LEU A 232 7.35 25.57 5.39
C LEU A 232 6.77 25.65 3.98
N PHE A 233 6.49 26.87 3.52
CA PHE A 233 5.99 27.16 2.18
C PHE A 233 6.50 28.53 1.71
N ASN A 234 6.40 28.81 0.41
CA ASN A 234 6.98 30.01 -0.19
C ASN A 234 6.24 31.30 0.22
N GLY A 235 6.99 32.40 0.33
CA GLY A 235 6.47 33.75 0.54
C GLY A 235 6.73 34.33 1.93
N THR A 236 6.19 35.53 2.14
CA THR A 236 6.42 36.36 3.34
C THR A 236 5.48 36.05 4.50
N GLU A 237 4.47 35.22 4.28
CA GLU A 237 3.42 34.90 5.27
C GLU A 237 3.64 33.51 5.91
N CYS A 238 4.76 32.84 5.64
CA CYS A 238 5.07 31.55 6.27
C CYS A 238 5.65 31.72 7.69
N LEU A 239 6.64 32.59 7.85
CA LEU A 239 7.30 32.91 9.12
C LEU A 239 7.43 34.42 9.24
N ALA A 240 7.13 34.96 10.42
CA ALA A 240 7.19 36.39 10.65
C ALA A 240 8.60 36.94 10.39
N GLY A 241 8.70 37.97 9.54
CA GLY A 241 9.96 38.66 9.22
C GLY A 241 10.86 37.92 8.23
N LEU A 242 10.41 36.83 7.61
CA LEU A 242 11.17 36.08 6.61
C LEU A 242 10.38 35.94 5.31
N ASN A 243 11.06 36.03 4.17
CA ASN A 243 10.54 35.60 2.89
C ASN A 243 11.15 34.25 2.55
N LEU A 244 10.35 33.19 2.47
CA LEU A 244 10.85 31.85 2.24
C LEU A 244 10.76 31.45 0.77
N GLU A 245 11.79 30.74 0.31
CA GLU A 245 11.80 29.95 -0.91
C GLU A 245 12.18 28.53 -0.52
N VAL A 246 11.25 27.60 -0.73
CA VAL A 246 11.38 26.18 -0.40
C VAL A 246 11.52 25.42 -1.72
N GLU A 247 12.72 24.95 -1.99
CA GLU A 247 13.04 24.16 -3.18
C GLU A 247 13.17 22.69 -2.80
N LEU A 248 12.31 21.84 -3.36
CA LEU A 248 12.34 20.40 -3.11
C LEU A 248 13.23 19.70 -4.15
N SER A 249 13.88 18.62 -3.72
CA SER A 249 14.62 17.72 -4.62
C SER A 249 14.29 16.27 -4.31
N ALA A 250 14.28 15.44 -5.36
CA ALA A 250 14.03 14.00 -5.29
C ALA A 250 15.19 13.23 -5.94
N PHE A 251 15.55 12.11 -5.33
CA PHE A 251 16.51 11.16 -5.88
C PHE A 251 16.04 9.74 -5.56
N HIS A 252 15.93 8.90 -6.59
CA HIS A 252 15.57 7.48 -6.46
C HIS A 252 16.51 6.63 -7.31
N TYR A 253 16.72 5.38 -6.92
CA TYR A 253 17.53 4.44 -7.70
C TYR A 253 17.04 3.00 -7.57
N ASN A 254 17.33 2.20 -8.59
CA ASN A 254 17.19 0.74 -8.59
C ASN A 254 18.58 0.11 -8.67
N ASP A 255 18.85 -0.91 -7.85
CA ASP A 255 20.15 -1.60 -7.78
C ASP A 255 20.05 -3.12 -7.95
N LYS A 256 18.87 -3.65 -8.31
CA LYS A 256 18.57 -5.09 -8.25
C LYS A 256 19.53 -5.92 -9.11
N ILE A 257 19.70 -5.54 -10.38
CA ILE A 257 20.59 -6.26 -11.32
C ILE A 257 22.05 -6.18 -10.86
N ARG A 258 22.52 -5.01 -10.42
CA ARG A 258 23.89 -4.86 -9.91
C ARG A 258 24.13 -5.75 -8.70
N ARG A 259 23.18 -5.79 -7.75
CA ARG A 259 23.26 -6.63 -6.55
C ARG A 259 23.26 -8.11 -6.88
N THR A 260 22.37 -8.58 -7.78
CA THR A 260 22.41 -9.97 -8.26
C THR A 260 23.79 -10.34 -8.79
N ARG A 261 24.40 -9.49 -9.64
CA ARG A 261 25.70 -9.78 -10.23
C ARG A 261 26.85 -9.73 -9.22
N ALA A 262 26.89 -8.68 -8.40
CA ALA A 262 28.00 -8.45 -7.48
C ALA A 262 27.96 -9.38 -6.28
N VAL A 263 26.76 -9.62 -5.72
CA VAL A 263 26.58 -10.38 -4.47
C VAL A 263 26.27 -11.83 -4.75
N THR A 264 25.22 -12.13 -5.51
CA THR A 264 24.80 -13.52 -5.78
C THR A 264 25.78 -14.23 -6.70
N LEU A 265 26.12 -13.63 -7.83
CA LEU A 265 26.99 -14.23 -8.85
C LEU A 265 28.49 -13.94 -8.63
N ARG A 266 28.82 -13.13 -7.60
CA ARG A 266 30.20 -12.78 -7.19
C ARG A 266 31.05 -12.22 -8.33
N MET A 267 30.43 -11.49 -9.25
CA MET A 267 31.12 -10.84 -10.36
C MET A 267 31.85 -9.60 -9.85
N ALA A 268 33.13 -9.47 -10.22
CA ALA A 268 33.89 -8.25 -9.97
C ALA A 268 33.50 -7.14 -10.97
N ARG A 269 33.67 -5.88 -10.57
CA ARG A 269 33.54 -4.69 -11.44
C ARG A 269 32.20 -4.59 -12.18
N VAL A 270 31.09 -4.91 -11.51
CA VAL A 270 29.75 -4.69 -12.07
C VAL A 270 29.52 -3.18 -12.21
N PRO A 271 29.11 -2.67 -13.39
CA PRO A 271 28.88 -1.25 -13.58
C PRO A 271 27.82 -0.67 -12.63
N ALA A 272 28.00 0.59 -12.24
CA ALA A 272 27.01 1.39 -11.51
C ALA A 272 26.23 2.31 -12.47
N THR A 273 25.96 1.82 -13.69
CA THR A 273 25.26 2.51 -14.76
C THR A 273 24.11 1.65 -15.28
N SER A 274 23.16 2.26 -16.00
CA SER A 274 22.01 1.54 -16.56
C SER A 274 22.45 0.38 -17.47
N PRO A 275 21.76 -0.78 -17.44
CA PRO A 275 20.60 -1.11 -16.61
C PRO A 275 20.96 -1.74 -15.25
N PHE A 276 22.25 -1.82 -14.89
CA PHE A 276 22.70 -2.47 -13.65
C PHE A 276 22.25 -1.69 -12.40
N GLN A 277 22.45 -0.38 -12.45
CA GLN A 277 21.97 0.59 -11.48
C GLN A 277 21.52 1.84 -12.24
N PHE A 278 20.34 2.38 -11.95
CA PHE A 278 19.83 3.57 -12.63
C PHE A 278 18.93 4.39 -11.71
N SER A 279 18.83 5.69 -12.02
CA SER A 279 17.99 6.65 -11.29
C SER A 279 16.95 7.35 -12.18
N THR A 280 17.11 7.27 -13.50
CA THR A 280 16.18 7.86 -14.48
C THR A 280 14.99 6.95 -14.71
N GLY A 281 13.79 7.51 -14.87
CA GLY A 281 12.59 6.74 -15.17
C GLY A 281 11.99 6.02 -13.96
N ILE A 282 12.36 6.38 -12.73
CA ILE A 282 11.77 5.81 -11.52
C ILE A 282 10.65 6.72 -11.00
N ALA A 283 11.00 7.88 -10.45
CA ALA A 283 10.06 8.88 -9.97
C ALA A 283 10.67 10.29 -10.03
N GLU A 284 9.80 11.29 -10.17
CA GLU A 284 10.17 12.68 -10.33
C GLU A 284 9.24 13.59 -9.51
N LEU A 285 9.68 14.80 -9.17
CA LEU A 285 8.77 15.81 -8.64
C LEU A 285 7.83 16.26 -9.76
N SER A 286 6.53 16.20 -9.51
CA SER A 286 5.51 16.59 -10.47
C SER A 286 5.65 18.06 -10.85
N THR A 287 5.54 18.35 -12.14
CA THR A 287 5.43 19.70 -12.69
C THR A 287 3.98 20.12 -12.91
N ASP A 288 3.00 19.27 -12.58
CA ASP A 288 1.58 19.59 -12.70
C ASP A 288 1.16 20.59 -11.61
N THR A 289 0.93 21.82 -12.03
CA THR A 289 0.57 22.93 -11.14
C THR A 289 -0.77 22.73 -10.44
N SER A 290 -1.65 21.84 -10.94
CA SER A 290 -2.94 21.52 -10.31
C SER A 290 -2.81 20.64 -9.07
N LEU A 291 -1.66 19.96 -8.89
CA LEU A 291 -1.42 19.05 -7.76
C LEU A 291 -0.74 19.74 -6.56
N GLY A 292 -0.23 20.95 -6.72
CA GLY A 292 0.54 21.64 -5.68
C GLY A 292 2.00 21.23 -5.63
N ALA A 293 2.67 21.59 -4.53
CA ALA A 293 4.09 21.33 -4.36
C ALA A 293 4.36 19.96 -3.74
N GLY A 294 5.54 19.41 -4.00
CA GLY A 294 6.06 18.24 -3.29
C GLY A 294 5.36 16.92 -3.60
N ILE A 295 4.71 16.82 -4.76
CA ILE A 295 4.17 15.57 -5.27
C ILE A 295 5.28 14.82 -5.99
N VAL A 296 5.64 13.65 -5.49
CA VAL A 296 6.59 12.75 -6.13
C VAL A 296 5.80 11.70 -6.90
N THR A 297 5.95 11.68 -8.21
CA THR A 297 5.18 10.85 -9.13
C THR A 297 6.10 9.84 -9.80
N PRO A 298 5.82 8.53 -9.69
CA PRO A 298 6.50 7.53 -10.49
C PRO A 298 6.33 7.82 -11.99
N VAL A 299 7.38 7.58 -12.77
CA VAL A 299 7.30 7.75 -14.23
C VAL A 299 6.45 6.60 -14.78
N PRO A 300 5.35 6.87 -15.51
CA PRO A 300 4.54 5.81 -16.10
C PRO A 300 5.28 5.16 -17.27
N HIS A 301 5.28 3.84 -17.32
CA HIS A 301 5.92 3.06 -18.40
C HIS A 301 4.89 2.29 -19.22
N PRO A 302 5.09 2.02 -20.52
CA PRO A 302 4.14 1.24 -21.30
C PRO A 302 3.85 -0.16 -20.73
N ARG A 303 4.81 -0.72 -19.97
CA ARG A 303 4.72 -2.02 -19.29
C ARG A 303 5.27 -1.89 -17.87
N LEU A 304 4.86 -2.82 -17.00
CA LEU A 304 5.35 -2.88 -15.61
C LEU A 304 6.83 -3.29 -15.52
N ILE A 305 7.32 -4.03 -16.52
CA ILE A 305 8.70 -4.53 -16.62
C ILE A 305 9.16 -4.55 -18.08
N GLU A 306 10.48 -4.57 -18.28
CA GLU A 306 11.09 -4.65 -19.61
C GLU A 306 12.31 -5.59 -19.63
N PRO A 307 12.62 -6.25 -20.78
CA PRO A 307 13.89 -6.93 -20.95
C PRO A 307 15.07 -5.99 -20.74
N ALA A 308 16.01 -6.35 -19.88
CA ALA A 308 17.21 -5.55 -19.68
C ALA A 308 18.11 -5.65 -20.92
N THR A 309 18.64 -4.53 -21.40
CA THR A 309 19.57 -4.50 -22.53
C THR A 309 20.80 -3.66 -22.24
N VAL A 310 21.92 -4.00 -22.86
CA VAL A 310 23.17 -3.21 -22.86
C VAL A 310 23.61 -3.07 -24.32
N ASN A 311 23.75 -1.84 -24.80
CA ASN A 311 24.12 -1.55 -26.19
C ASN A 311 23.23 -2.27 -27.22
N GLY A 312 21.92 -2.31 -26.97
CA GLY A 312 20.94 -2.99 -27.83
C GLY A 312 20.94 -4.52 -27.75
N GLN A 313 21.80 -5.14 -26.92
CA GLN A 313 21.84 -6.59 -26.72
C GLN A 313 21.16 -6.99 -25.41
N LEU A 314 20.47 -8.13 -25.42
CA LEU A 314 19.85 -8.71 -24.23
C LEU A 314 20.88 -8.95 -23.12
N LEU A 315 20.62 -8.40 -21.94
CA LEU A 315 21.48 -8.57 -20.78
C LEU A 315 21.13 -9.87 -20.06
N THR A 316 22.07 -10.80 -20.01
CA THR A 316 21.84 -12.14 -19.45
C THR A 316 22.83 -12.46 -18.34
N TYR A 317 22.47 -13.39 -17.47
CA TYR A 317 23.39 -14.03 -16.52
C TYR A 317 23.41 -15.55 -16.71
N ARG A 318 24.50 -16.20 -16.25
CA ARG A 318 24.58 -17.66 -16.25
C ARG A 318 23.93 -18.19 -14.98
N VAL A 319 22.90 -19.02 -15.12
CA VAL A 319 22.22 -19.62 -13.96
C VAL A 319 23.15 -20.64 -13.30
N PRO A 320 23.50 -20.49 -12.02
CA PRO A 320 24.33 -21.46 -11.33
C PRO A 320 23.56 -22.77 -11.09
N PRO A 321 24.21 -23.95 -11.21
CA PRO A 321 23.59 -25.21 -10.81
C PRO A 321 23.30 -25.23 -9.31
N GLY A 322 22.31 -26.03 -8.91
CA GLY A 322 21.95 -26.30 -7.53
C GLY A 322 20.43 -26.30 -7.36
N GLN A 323 19.94 -27.01 -6.35
CA GLN A 323 18.51 -27.14 -6.07
C GLN A 323 17.83 -25.76 -5.97
N LYS A 324 16.66 -25.65 -6.61
CA LYS A 324 15.74 -24.51 -6.54
C LYS A 324 14.35 -25.01 -6.19
N THR A 325 13.61 -24.19 -5.48
CA THR A 325 12.27 -24.52 -4.97
C THR A 325 11.20 -23.99 -5.92
N PHE A 326 11.44 -22.80 -6.49
CA PHE A 326 10.43 -22.04 -7.24
C PHE A 326 10.81 -21.82 -8.71
N ALA A 327 11.73 -22.64 -9.24
CA ALA A 327 12.25 -22.48 -10.60
C ALA A 327 12.76 -21.03 -10.87
N ALA A 328 13.42 -20.43 -9.89
CA ALA A 328 14.04 -19.10 -9.97
C ALA A 328 15.50 -19.18 -9.52
N LEU A 329 16.30 -18.12 -9.74
CA LEU A 329 17.53 -17.97 -8.98
C LEU A 329 17.18 -17.45 -7.58
N GLU A 330 17.54 -18.22 -6.56
CA GLU A 330 17.22 -17.99 -5.15
C GLU A 330 18.53 -17.71 -4.37
N PRO A 331 18.93 -16.44 -4.18
CA PRO A 331 20.17 -16.10 -3.48
C PRO A 331 20.18 -16.46 -1.99
N GLY A 332 19.01 -16.76 -1.43
CA GLY A 332 18.80 -17.01 0.00
C GLY A 332 18.73 -15.73 0.83
N ALA A 333 18.50 -15.91 2.13
CA ALA A 333 18.50 -14.86 3.14
C ALA A 333 19.24 -15.33 4.38
N THR A 334 19.63 -14.38 5.22
CA THR A 334 20.05 -14.66 6.61
C THR A 334 19.07 -13.97 7.57
N SER A 335 19.04 -14.39 8.83
CA SER A 335 18.07 -13.84 9.79
C SER A 335 18.55 -12.55 10.49
N GLY A 336 17.60 -11.62 10.58
CA GLY A 336 17.54 -10.44 11.41
C GLY A 336 17.56 -10.77 12.91
N VAL A 337 17.82 -9.78 13.76
CA VAL A 337 17.68 -9.97 15.22
C VAL A 337 16.20 -10.02 15.61
N ASP A 338 15.35 -9.37 14.82
CA ASP A 338 13.90 -9.30 14.93
C ASP A 338 13.17 -10.36 14.09
N GLY A 339 13.90 -11.34 13.53
CA GLY A 339 13.34 -12.39 12.68
C GLY A 339 13.05 -11.97 11.23
N SER A 340 13.25 -10.69 10.87
CA SER A 340 13.17 -10.26 9.46
C SER A 340 14.30 -10.87 8.63
N GLU A 341 14.15 -10.94 7.32
CA GLU A 341 15.20 -11.46 6.44
C GLU A 341 16.16 -10.38 5.97
N ILE A 342 17.46 -10.69 6.05
CA ILE A 342 18.56 -9.88 5.54
C ILE A 342 18.87 -10.34 4.11
N ARG A 343 18.63 -9.44 3.16
CA ARG A 343 18.73 -9.68 1.72
C ARG A 343 19.68 -8.67 1.06
N PRO A 344 20.97 -9.02 0.92
CA PRO A 344 21.95 -8.16 0.21
C PRO A 344 21.78 -8.19 -1.32
N ALA A 345 20.84 -8.99 -1.82
CA ALA A 345 20.46 -9.11 -3.23
C ALA A 345 18.97 -9.49 -3.32
N PRO A 346 18.34 -9.36 -4.50
CA PRO A 346 16.93 -9.73 -4.71
C PRO A 346 16.59 -11.11 -4.15
N ALA A 347 15.42 -11.24 -3.53
CA ALA A 347 14.95 -12.50 -2.97
C ALA A 347 14.87 -13.62 -4.01
N TYR A 348 14.40 -13.24 -5.20
CA TYR A 348 14.23 -14.09 -6.36
C TYR A 348 14.66 -13.34 -7.61
N VAL A 349 15.30 -14.04 -8.54
CA VAL A 349 15.65 -13.51 -9.86
C VAL A 349 15.10 -14.44 -10.93
N HIS A 350 14.35 -13.90 -11.89
CA HIS A 350 13.71 -14.68 -12.95
C HIS A 350 14.73 -15.48 -13.75
N ALA A 351 14.55 -16.80 -13.81
CA ALA A 351 15.46 -17.71 -14.51
C ALA A 351 14.80 -18.45 -15.70
N ARG A 352 13.49 -18.27 -15.92
CA ARG A 352 12.71 -19.14 -16.83
C ARG A 352 12.69 -18.69 -18.29
N THR A 353 13.38 -17.59 -18.62
CA THR A 353 13.61 -17.15 -20.01
C THR A 353 15.07 -17.37 -20.37
N GLN A 354 15.34 -18.46 -21.10
CA GLN A 354 16.67 -18.74 -21.63
C GLN A 354 16.94 -17.88 -22.87
N VAL A 355 18.17 -17.37 -23.00
CA VAL A 355 18.66 -16.71 -24.21
C VAL A 355 19.68 -17.62 -24.89
N ARG A 356 19.39 -18.06 -26.12
CA ARG A 356 20.27 -18.90 -26.94
C ARG A 356 20.38 -18.32 -28.33
N ASN A 357 21.60 -17.94 -28.74
CA ASN A 357 21.87 -17.31 -30.03
C ASN A 357 21.00 -16.05 -30.29
N GLY A 358 20.73 -15.27 -29.25
CA GLY A 358 19.87 -14.09 -29.31
C GLY A 358 18.36 -14.37 -29.27
N ALA A 359 17.93 -15.62 -29.40
CA ALA A 359 16.53 -16.01 -29.29
C ALA A 359 16.11 -16.23 -27.82
N LEU A 360 14.91 -15.77 -27.48
CA LEU A 360 14.26 -16.04 -26.20
C LEU A 360 13.57 -17.41 -26.25
N ILE A 361 13.80 -18.23 -25.23
CA ILE A 361 13.23 -19.57 -25.07
C ILE A 361 12.52 -19.60 -23.72
N ASP A 362 11.21 -19.83 -23.75
CA ASP A 362 10.36 -19.98 -22.57
C ASP A 362 10.52 -21.39 -22.00
N LEU A 363 11.21 -21.49 -20.86
CA LEU A 363 11.45 -22.78 -20.19
C LEU A 363 10.19 -23.35 -19.54
N ASN A 364 9.15 -22.54 -19.31
CA ASN A 364 7.87 -23.05 -18.82
C ASN A 364 7.12 -23.86 -19.89
N ASN A 365 7.50 -23.69 -21.16
CA ASN A 365 6.81 -24.27 -22.31
C ASN A 365 7.77 -25.08 -23.20
N ASP A 366 8.65 -25.86 -22.60
CA ASP A 366 9.58 -26.75 -23.30
C ASP A 366 9.16 -28.22 -23.18
N PRO A 367 8.54 -28.83 -24.21
CA PRO A 367 8.11 -30.22 -24.14
C PRO A 367 9.26 -31.23 -24.10
N LEU A 368 10.50 -30.84 -24.47
CA LEU A 368 11.67 -31.70 -24.35
C LEU A 368 12.22 -31.72 -22.93
N ARG A 369 11.84 -30.73 -22.11
CA ARG A 369 12.24 -30.57 -20.71
C ARG A 369 11.02 -30.16 -19.88
N PRO A 370 10.04 -31.07 -19.70
CA PRO A 370 8.76 -30.75 -19.11
C PRO A 370 8.84 -30.37 -17.62
N ASP A 371 9.95 -30.68 -16.94
CA ASP A 371 10.23 -30.21 -15.59
C ASP A 371 11.07 -28.92 -15.64
N VAL A 372 10.38 -27.79 -15.49
CA VAL A 372 11.02 -26.47 -15.48
C VAL A 372 11.93 -26.28 -14.27
N ASN A 373 11.59 -26.86 -13.11
CA ASN A 373 12.38 -26.72 -11.90
C ASN A 373 13.67 -27.53 -11.98
N ASP A 374 13.63 -28.74 -12.57
CA ASP A 374 14.83 -29.52 -12.90
C ASP A 374 15.73 -28.76 -13.89
N THR A 375 15.14 -28.17 -14.92
CA THR A 375 15.89 -27.37 -15.91
C THR A 375 16.60 -26.18 -15.25
N VAL A 376 15.90 -25.43 -14.39
CA VAL A 376 16.48 -24.31 -13.66
C VAL A 376 17.53 -24.77 -12.65
N SER A 377 17.29 -25.88 -11.94
CA SER A 377 18.21 -26.45 -10.95
C SER A 377 19.49 -27.01 -11.58
N THR A 378 19.39 -27.62 -12.76
CA THR A 378 20.54 -28.05 -13.58
C THR A 378 21.38 -26.84 -14.00
N GLY A 379 20.74 -25.69 -14.24
CA GLY A 379 21.38 -24.43 -14.53
C GLY A 379 22.27 -24.47 -15.78
N ASN A 380 23.38 -23.74 -15.75
CA ASN A 380 24.41 -23.70 -16.80
C ASN A 380 23.98 -23.10 -18.16
N TYR A 381 22.80 -22.47 -18.25
CA TYR A 381 22.34 -21.67 -19.40
C TYR A 381 22.35 -20.17 -19.09
N ARG A 382 22.11 -19.35 -20.11
CA ARG A 382 21.99 -17.89 -19.99
C ARG A 382 20.53 -17.50 -19.79
N ALA A 383 20.16 -16.99 -18.62
CA ALA A 383 18.85 -16.42 -18.35
C ALA A 383 18.84 -14.91 -18.61
N LEU A 384 17.70 -14.38 -19.05
CA LEU A 384 17.48 -12.96 -19.28
C LEU A 384 17.31 -12.20 -17.96
N HIS A 385 17.92 -11.02 -17.83
CA HIS A 385 17.53 -10.05 -16.81
C HIS A 385 16.36 -9.19 -17.28
N TYR A 386 15.55 -8.75 -16.33
CA TYR A 386 14.50 -7.76 -16.54
C TYR A 386 14.74 -6.54 -15.66
N VAL A 387 14.37 -5.37 -16.16
CA VAL A 387 14.25 -4.15 -15.37
C VAL A 387 12.80 -3.98 -14.94
N ASP A 388 12.63 -3.53 -13.70
CA ASP A 388 11.40 -2.93 -13.21
C ASP A 388 11.72 -1.52 -12.71
N PHE A 389 10.69 -0.70 -12.53
CA PHE A 389 10.86 0.71 -12.19
C PHE A 389 10.61 0.99 -10.70
N THR A 390 10.76 -0.05 -9.87
CA THR A 390 10.72 0.08 -8.40
C THR A 390 12.07 0.55 -7.86
N GLY A 391 12.10 1.08 -6.64
CA GLY A 391 13.34 1.55 -6.03
C GLY A 391 13.12 2.24 -4.70
N ASP A 392 14.20 2.75 -4.14
CA ASP A 392 14.15 3.62 -2.96
C ASP A 392 15.00 4.88 -3.17
N GLY A 393 14.75 5.88 -2.34
CA GLY A 393 15.22 7.23 -2.57
C GLY A 393 15.07 8.17 -1.39
N GLN A 394 15.39 9.43 -1.63
CA GLN A 394 15.30 10.49 -0.64
C GLN A 394 14.65 11.74 -1.23
N ILE A 395 13.86 12.41 -0.40
CA ILE A 395 13.32 13.75 -0.68
C ILE A 395 13.99 14.73 0.27
N SER A 396 14.52 15.82 -0.28
CA SER A 396 15.20 16.87 0.48
C SER A 396 14.66 18.25 0.12
N ALA A 397 15.11 19.27 0.85
CA ALA A 397 14.75 20.66 0.60
C ALA A 397 15.94 21.58 0.77
N THR A 398 15.89 22.73 0.11
CA THR A 398 16.72 23.90 0.40
C THR A 398 15.80 25.04 0.83
N VAL A 399 16.15 25.71 1.94
CA VAL A 399 15.43 26.88 2.46
C VAL A 399 16.44 27.95 2.87
N SER A 400 16.95 28.70 1.89
CA SER A 400 18.09 29.61 2.06
C SER A 400 17.89 30.63 3.19
N ALA A 401 16.67 31.15 3.35
CA ALA A 401 16.31 32.13 4.38
C ALA A 401 16.47 31.63 5.83
N LEU A 402 16.56 30.31 6.05
CA LEU A 402 16.79 29.70 7.37
C LEU A 402 18.28 29.41 7.64
N THR A 403 19.14 29.55 6.63
CA THR A 403 20.58 29.29 6.78
C THR A 403 21.20 30.28 7.75
N GLY A 404 21.94 29.76 8.74
CA GLY A 404 22.62 30.58 9.75
C GLY A 404 21.72 31.14 10.86
N LYS A 405 20.41 30.87 10.85
CA LYS A 405 19.51 31.28 11.94
C LYS A 405 19.85 30.53 13.23
N PRO A 406 20.01 31.19 14.38
CA PRO A 406 20.43 30.54 15.62
C PRO A 406 19.41 29.53 16.16
N GLU A 407 18.13 29.67 15.81
CA GLU A 407 17.04 28.79 16.24
C GLU A 407 16.96 27.50 15.42
N VAL A 408 17.63 27.43 14.26
CA VAL A 408 17.49 26.34 13.29
C VAL A 408 18.84 25.63 13.10
N ALA A 409 18.81 24.30 13.08
CA ALA A 409 19.97 23.49 12.75
C ALA A 409 20.36 23.69 11.27
N ALA A 410 21.68 23.68 10.99
CA ALA A 410 22.18 23.93 9.63
C ALA A 410 21.81 22.82 8.64
N SER A 411 21.69 21.57 9.11
CA SER A 411 21.39 20.42 8.27
C SER A 411 19.89 20.21 8.09
N VAL A 412 19.48 19.97 6.85
CA VAL A 412 18.14 19.47 6.50
C VAL A 412 18.11 17.96 6.70
N VAL A 413 17.00 17.44 7.23
CA VAL A 413 16.81 16.00 7.45
C VAL A 413 15.88 15.44 6.35
N PRO A 414 16.40 14.65 5.39
CA PRO A 414 15.63 14.21 4.21
C PRO A 414 14.63 13.11 4.56
N CYS A 415 13.52 13.01 3.84
CA CYS A 415 12.53 11.94 4.00
C CYS A 415 12.95 10.74 3.16
N TYR A 416 12.70 9.53 3.65
CA TYR A 416 12.82 8.31 2.84
C TYR A 416 11.64 8.21 1.88
N SER A 417 11.89 7.75 0.65
CA SER A 417 10.86 7.60 -0.37
C SER A 417 11.00 6.27 -1.08
N LEU A 418 9.94 5.47 -0.99
CA LEU A 418 9.83 4.17 -1.65
C LEU A 418 9.01 4.33 -2.93
N VAL A 419 9.44 3.63 -3.99
CA VAL A 419 8.68 3.44 -5.23
C VAL A 419 8.46 1.94 -5.37
N ALA A 420 7.27 1.48 -4.98
CA ALA A 420 6.92 0.08 -4.86
C ALA A 420 6.13 -0.44 -6.08
N ALA A 421 5.93 -1.76 -6.12
CA ALA A 421 5.05 -2.43 -7.08
C ALA A 421 3.61 -1.87 -7.01
N PRO A 422 2.75 -2.13 -8.02
CA PRO A 422 1.33 -1.75 -7.93
C PRO A 422 0.65 -2.36 -6.70
N ASP A 423 -0.38 -1.66 -6.23
CA ASP A 423 -1.27 -2.13 -5.19
C ASP A 423 -2.53 -2.74 -5.84
N PHE A 424 -2.84 -3.99 -5.51
CA PHE A 424 -4.00 -4.71 -6.06
C PHE A 424 -5.26 -4.58 -5.20
N PHE A 425 -5.16 -4.12 -3.95
CA PHE A 425 -6.30 -3.92 -3.03
C PHE A 425 -6.34 -2.50 -2.49
N THR A 426 -6.40 -1.51 -3.38
CA THR A 426 -6.31 -0.09 -3.00
C THR A 426 -7.41 0.43 -2.08
N SER A 427 -8.48 -0.34 -1.87
CA SER A 427 -9.58 -0.02 -0.95
C SER A 427 -9.46 -0.77 0.40
N ALA A 428 -8.39 -1.55 0.61
CA ALA A 428 -8.11 -2.25 1.85
C ALA A 428 -6.75 -1.85 2.42
N GLY A 429 -6.74 -1.36 3.66
CA GLY A 429 -5.51 -0.89 4.33
C GLY A 429 -4.78 -2.01 5.07
N GLN A 430 -3.45 -2.07 4.94
CA GLN A 430 -2.62 -3.10 5.61
C GLN A 430 -2.79 -3.09 7.13
N ARG A 431 -2.70 -1.91 7.76
CA ARG A 431 -2.97 -1.72 9.20
C ARG A 431 -4.38 -2.14 9.56
N GLU A 432 -5.36 -1.74 8.75
CA GLU A 432 -6.76 -2.00 9.05
C GLU A 432 -7.05 -3.50 9.08
N LEU A 433 -6.54 -4.25 8.09
CA LEU A 433 -6.62 -5.71 8.07
C LEU A 433 -5.90 -6.32 9.29
N PHE A 434 -4.73 -5.82 9.65
CA PHE A 434 -4.00 -6.26 10.84
C PHE A 434 -4.79 -6.06 12.14
N GLU A 435 -5.47 -4.92 12.29
CA GLU A 435 -6.18 -4.57 13.52
C GLU A 435 -7.56 -5.24 13.65
N ARG A 436 -8.22 -5.51 12.51
CA ARG A 436 -9.61 -5.99 12.49
C ARG A 436 -9.74 -7.50 12.31
N VAL A 437 -8.78 -8.15 11.68
CA VAL A 437 -8.85 -9.59 11.41
C VAL A 437 -8.15 -10.38 12.53
N PRO A 438 -8.81 -11.39 13.11
CA PRO A 438 -8.20 -12.22 14.15
C PRO A 438 -6.88 -12.88 13.75
N ASP A 439 -5.89 -12.85 14.64
CA ASP A 439 -4.54 -13.38 14.41
C ASP A 439 -4.50 -14.83 13.93
N ASN A 440 -5.45 -15.66 14.38
CA ASN A 440 -5.52 -17.08 14.05
C ASN A 440 -5.99 -17.37 12.61
N PHE A 441 -6.43 -16.34 11.87
CA PHE A 441 -6.78 -16.49 10.46
C PHE A 441 -5.57 -16.29 9.55
N TRP A 442 -4.61 -15.49 10.01
CA TRP A 442 -3.38 -15.26 9.29
C TRP A 442 -2.47 -16.46 9.43
N GLY A 443 -1.91 -16.92 8.34
CA GLY A 443 -0.73 -17.76 8.45
C GLY A 443 0.48 -16.94 8.92
N VAL A 444 0.60 -15.70 8.44
CA VAL A 444 1.64 -14.73 8.80
C VAL A 444 0.92 -13.41 9.05
N PRO A 445 1.06 -12.82 10.23
CA PRO A 445 0.39 -11.56 10.54
C PRO A 445 0.80 -10.46 9.54
N PRO A 446 -0.17 -9.68 9.05
CA PRO A 446 0.07 -8.66 8.03
C PRO A 446 0.63 -7.37 8.65
N VAL A 447 1.80 -7.45 9.28
CA VAL A 447 2.38 -6.32 10.03
C VAL A 447 2.59 -5.11 9.10
N PRO A 448 2.05 -3.92 9.44
CA PRO A 448 2.24 -2.72 8.63
C PRO A 448 3.67 -2.15 8.76
N LEU A 449 4.17 -1.50 7.71
CA LEU A 449 5.53 -0.93 7.70
C LEU A 449 5.72 0.15 8.78
N CYS A 450 4.66 0.83 9.20
CA CYS A 450 4.71 1.81 10.28
C CYS A 450 5.12 1.23 11.65
N ASP A 451 5.05 -0.09 11.84
CA ASP A 451 5.53 -0.80 13.04
C ASP A 451 7.04 -1.06 13.01
N THR A 452 7.67 -0.97 11.84
CA THR A 452 9.11 -1.26 11.69
C THR A 452 9.95 -0.20 12.41
N ARG A 453 11.02 -0.62 13.11
CA ARG A 453 11.95 0.27 13.82
C ARG A 453 13.39 0.12 13.30
N LEU A 454 13.54 0.36 12.00
CA LEU A 454 14.81 0.31 11.27
C LEU A 454 15.12 1.66 10.60
N PRO A 455 16.41 1.99 10.39
CA PRO A 455 16.79 3.13 9.56
C PRO A 455 16.47 2.87 8.08
N ALA A 456 16.39 3.94 7.30
CA ALA A 456 16.31 3.89 5.84
C ALA A 456 17.58 3.29 5.22
N ASN A 457 17.57 3.10 3.90
CA ASN A 457 18.67 2.48 3.16
C ASN A 457 20.02 3.18 3.36
N LEU A 458 20.87 2.58 4.19
CA LEU A 458 22.19 3.10 4.54
C LEU A 458 23.25 2.91 3.44
N GLN A 459 22.92 2.14 2.39
CA GLN A 459 23.80 1.86 1.26
C GLN A 459 23.40 2.67 0.00
N MET A 460 22.46 3.61 0.13
CA MET A 460 22.05 4.50 -0.95
C MET A 460 23.22 5.36 -1.47
N PRO A 461 23.34 5.57 -2.80
CA PRO A 461 24.30 6.52 -3.34
C PRO A 461 24.13 7.91 -2.72
N GLY A 462 25.20 8.46 -2.16
CA GLY A 462 25.13 9.74 -1.45
C GLY A 462 24.25 9.74 -0.19
N ASN A 463 24.10 8.57 0.46
CA ASN A 463 23.28 8.37 1.66
C ASN A 463 23.39 9.54 2.66
N ARG A 464 22.22 10.05 3.07
CA ARG A 464 22.07 11.12 4.07
C ARG A 464 21.31 10.67 5.31
N PHE A 465 20.94 9.40 5.40
CA PHE A 465 20.23 8.84 6.54
C PHE A 465 21.19 8.40 7.64
N SER A 466 20.75 8.57 8.89
CA SER A 466 21.50 8.16 10.07
C SER A 466 21.12 6.73 10.49
N ALA A 467 22.13 5.92 10.80
CA ALA A 467 21.94 4.61 11.42
C ALA A 467 21.24 4.67 12.79
N ALA A 468 21.22 5.84 13.44
CA ALA A 468 20.54 6.05 14.71
C ALA A 468 19.04 6.39 14.56
N GLU A 469 18.60 6.85 13.39
CA GLU A 469 17.18 7.18 13.14
C GLU A 469 16.40 5.90 12.81
N LYS A 470 15.96 5.19 13.83
CA LYS A 470 15.22 3.92 13.69
C LYS A 470 13.71 4.09 13.50
N THR A 471 13.19 5.31 13.57
CA THR A 471 11.76 5.60 13.58
C THR A 471 11.27 6.11 12.21
N ILE A 472 12.01 5.83 11.14
CA ILE A 472 11.81 6.45 9.82
C ILE A 472 10.46 6.10 9.18
N SER A 473 9.90 4.93 9.48
CA SER A 473 8.58 4.52 8.97
C SER A 473 7.44 4.81 9.94
N ALA A 474 7.73 5.23 11.18
CA ALA A 474 6.69 5.52 12.16
C ALA A 474 5.79 6.67 11.69
N ILE A 475 4.53 6.64 12.12
CA ILE A 475 3.57 7.71 11.85
C ILE A 475 3.30 8.46 13.15
N VAL A 476 3.40 9.79 13.08
CA VAL A 476 3.21 10.71 14.21
C VAL A 476 2.19 11.79 13.87
N SER A 477 1.63 12.43 14.90
CA SER A 477 0.79 13.62 14.75
C SER A 477 1.64 14.90 14.68
N LEU A 478 0.99 16.02 14.35
CA LEU A 478 1.54 17.36 14.57
C LEU A 478 1.79 17.57 16.07
N LEU A 479 2.82 18.37 16.42
CA LEU A 479 3.08 18.74 17.82
C LEU A 479 1.90 19.51 18.40
N GLY A 480 1.30 18.94 19.44
CA GLY A 480 0.19 19.51 20.18
C GLY A 480 -0.36 18.50 21.19
N PRO A 481 -1.28 18.94 22.08
CA PRO A 481 -1.95 18.02 22.99
C PRO A 481 -2.80 17.01 22.19
N ALA A 482 -2.88 15.78 22.69
CA ALA A 482 -3.82 14.81 22.17
C ALA A 482 -5.27 15.31 22.34
N PRO A 483 -6.21 14.89 21.48
CA PRO A 483 -7.62 15.24 21.62
C PRO A 483 -8.15 14.82 23.00
N GLY A 484 -8.73 15.79 23.72
CA GLY A 484 -9.16 15.61 25.11
C GLY A 484 -10.37 14.70 25.32
N SER A 485 -11.10 14.36 24.26
CA SER A 485 -12.22 13.41 24.32
C SER A 485 -11.75 11.97 24.22
N VAL A 486 -12.40 11.07 24.96
CA VAL A 486 -12.23 9.62 24.83
C VAL A 486 -13.25 8.98 23.87
N THR A 487 -14.25 9.75 23.44
CA THR A 487 -15.27 9.26 22.49
C THR A 487 -14.66 9.06 21.11
N ILE A 488 -14.79 7.86 20.56
CA ILE A 488 -14.43 7.54 19.18
C ILE A 488 -15.58 7.99 18.28
N PRO A 489 -15.35 8.93 17.35
CA PRO A 489 -16.40 9.38 16.44
C PRO A 489 -16.74 8.29 15.40
N GLN A 490 -17.94 8.37 14.83
CA GLN A 490 -18.23 7.63 13.61
C GLN A 490 -17.33 8.18 12.49
N SER A 491 -16.56 7.31 11.87
CA SER A 491 -15.61 7.66 10.81
C SER A 491 -15.69 6.60 9.71
N PHE A 492 -15.53 7.02 8.45
CA PHE A 492 -15.72 6.20 7.27
C PHE A 492 -14.40 6.06 6.51
N ASP A 493 -14.22 4.92 5.84
CA ASP A 493 -13.04 4.66 5.00
C ASP A 493 -12.98 5.62 3.82
N ALA A 494 -11.76 5.99 3.46
CA ALA A 494 -11.48 6.76 2.27
C ALA A 494 -11.04 5.81 1.15
N ASP A 495 -11.81 5.74 0.06
CA ASP A 495 -11.45 4.95 -1.12
C ASP A 495 -10.39 5.68 -1.97
N ARG A 496 -9.13 5.61 -1.51
CA ARG A 496 -7.99 6.27 -2.13
C ARG A 496 -6.67 5.57 -1.83
N HIS A 497 -5.69 5.75 -2.72
CA HIS A 497 -4.30 5.40 -2.42
C HIS A 497 -3.79 6.22 -1.24
N SER A 498 -3.19 5.53 -0.28
CA SER A 498 -2.48 6.09 0.86
C SER A 498 -0.98 5.98 0.63
N CYS A 499 -0.27 7.09 0.83
CA CYS A 499 1.17 7.16 0.64
C CYS A 499 1.98 6.95 1.93
N LEU A 500 1.34 6.60 3.04
CA LEU A 500 2.02 6.42 4.33
C LEU A 500 2.25 4.93 4.68
N PRO A 501 3.23 4.63 5.54
CA PRO A 501 3.65 3.26 5.81
C PRO A 501 2.63 2.36 6.55
N ASP A 502 1.51 2.88 7.04
CA ASP A 502 0.49 2.05 7.67
C ASP A 502 -0.33 1.21 6.66
N ASP A 503 -0.41 1.66 5.42
CA ASP A 503 -1.03 0.90 4.32
C ASP A 503 -0.01 0.14 3.47
N CYS A 504 1.20 -0.04 3.99
CA CYS A 504 2.29 -0.74 3.31
C CYS A 504 2.71 -1.98 4.09
N ALA A 505 3.15 -3.00 3.35
CA ALA A 505 3.70 -4.23 3.90
C ALA A 505 4.96 -3.96 4.73
N GLY A 506 5.04 -4.58 5.91
CA GLY A 506 6.24 -4.59 6.73
C GLY A 506 7.41 -5.37 6.10
N VAL A 507 8.44 -5.64 6.90
CA VAL A 507 9.72 -6.19 6.42
C VAL A 507 9.86 -7.71 6.57
N PHE A 508 8.76 -8.42 6.79
CA PHE A 508 8.77 -9.88 6.82
C PHE A 508 8.86 -10.46 5.39
N ALA A 509 9.21 -11.74 5.23
CA ALA A 509 9.62 -12.25 3.93
C ALA A 509 8.81 -13.45 3.40
N PRO A 510 8.42 -13.44 2.12
CA PRO A 510 8.80 -12.46 1.08
C PRO A 510 8.25 -11.05 1.35
N GLY A 511 9.02 -10.00 1.04
CA GLY A 511 8.61 -8.60 1.24
C GLY A 511 7.87 -8.06 0.01
N TRP A 512 7.02 -7.04 0.15
CA TRP A 512 6.33 -6.42 -1.00
C TRP A 512 6.79 -4.97 -1.26
N ASP A 513 6.71 -4.12 -0.24
CA ASP A 513 7.05 -2.70 -0.33
C ASP A 513 8.55 -2.44 -0.16
N VAL A 514 9.18 -3.19 0.74
CA VAL A 514 10.59 -3.04 1.08
C VAL A 514 11.12 -4.33 1.74
N SER A 515 12.42 -4.57 1.61
CA SER A 515 13.13 -5.64 2.32
C SER A 515 14.12 -5.05 3.33
N THR A 516 15.04 -5.86 3.86
CA THR A 516 16.11 -5.37 4.72
C THR A 516 17.48 -5.87 4.27
N ASP A 517 18.52 -5.11 4.62
CA ASP A 517 19.91 -5.52 4.47
C ASP A 517 20.72 -5.07 5.69
N ARG A 518 21.99 -5.47 5.76
CA ARG A 518 22.94 -5.07 6.79
C ARG A 518 24.16 -4.42 6.17
N THR A 519 24.63 -3.35 6.82
CA THR A 519 25.92 -2.74 6.49
C THR A 519 26.67 -2.36 7.77
N ARG A 520 28.00 -2.23 7.65
CA ARG A 520 28.82 -1.74 8.76
C ARG A 520 28.79 -0.22 8.81
N VAL A 521 28.39 0.33 9.94
CA VAL A 521 28.49 1.77 10.26
C VAL A 521 29.33 1.93 11.52
N ALA A 522 30.45 2.65 11.40
CA ALA A 522 31.40 2.86 12.50
C ALA A 522 31.81 1.55 13.23
N GLY A 523 32.01 0.47 12.47
CA GLY A 523 32.42 -0.84 13.00
C GLY A 523 31.26 -1.76 13.43
N THR A 524 30.04 -1.23 13.59
CA THR A 524 28.86 -2.00 14.03
C THR A 524 28.02 -2.45 12.84
N GLN A 525 27.56 -3.70 12.85
CA GLN A 525 26.56 -4.17 11.89
C GLN A 525 25.21 -3.54 12.18
N VAL A 526 24.69 -2.76 11.23
CA VAL A 526 23.40 -2.10 11.33
C VAL A 526 22.48 -2.64 10.26
N GLN A 527 21.34 -3.16 10.70
CA GLN A 527 20.25 -3.54 9.82
C GLN A 527 19.46 -2.32 9.39
N HIS A 528 19.05 -2.28 8.13
CA HIS A 528 18.33 -1.16 7.53
C HIS A 528 17.33 -1.63 6.46
N LEU A 529 16.38 -0.77 6.12
CA LEU A 529 15.45 -0.98 5.01
C LEU A 529 16.19 -0.96 3.66
N ALA A 530 15.76 -1.77 2.70
CA ALA A 530 16.33 -1.81 1.35
C ALA A 530 15.33 -2.34 0.32
N ALA A 531 15.01 -1.55 -0.71
CA ALA A 531 14.10 -2.00 -1.78
C ALA A 531 14.75 -3.01 -2.74
N TYR A 532 16.08 -3.01 -2.87
CA TYR A 532 16.80 -3.94 -3.77
C TYR A 532 16.77 -5.41 -3.32
N GLY A 533 16.31 -5.70 -2.09
CA GLY A 533 16.14 -7.06 -1.58
C GLY A 533 14.86 -7.74 -2.09
N LEU A 534 13.94 -7.00 -2.69
CA LEU A 534 12.73 -7.52 -3.35
C LEU A 534 13.05 -8.24 -4.67
N GLY A 535 12.12 -9.04 -5.17
CA GLY A 535 12.27 -9.79 -6.42
C GLY A 535 12.73 -8.96 -7.63
N SER A 536 13.50 -9.60 -8.52
CA SER A 536 14.05 -9.02 -9.75
C SER A 536 13.60 -9.81 -10.99
N PRO A 537 12.58 -9.33 -11.71
CA PRO A 537 11.76 -8.15 -11.41
C PRO A 537 10.69 -8.43 -10.34
N PHE A 538 10.00 -7.41 -9.84
CA PHE A 538 8.99 -7.55 -8.77
C PHE A 538 7.90 -8.61 -9.04
N PRO A 539 7.43 -8.88 -10.29
CA PRO A 539 6.41 -9.92 -10.51
C PRO A 539 6.85 -11.33 -10.09
N GLU A 540 8.16 -11.58 -9.99
CA GLU A 540 8.69 -12.84 -9.47
C GLU A 540 8.35 -13.04 -7.99
N ASP A 541 8.42 -11.95 -7.21
CA ASP A 541 8.03 -11.94 -5.79
C ASP A 541 6.52 -11.96 -5.63
N THR A 542 5.79 -11.23 -6.50
CA THR A 542 4.33 -11.15 -6.48
C THR A 542 3.68 -12.53 -6.54
N LYS A 543 4.19 -13.44 -7.38
CA LYS A 543 3.68 -14.81 -7.49
C LYS A 543 3.76 -15.58 -6.17
N LEU A 544 4.87 -15.43 -5.45
CA LEU A 544 5.10 -16.16 -4.20
C LEU A 544 4.30 -15.55 -3.05
N CYS A 545 4.24 -14.23 -2.94
CA CYS A 545 3.37 -13.53 -2.00
C CYS A 545 1.90 -13.93 -2.18
N ALA A 546 1.45 -14.05 -3.43
CA ALA A 546 0.09 -14.45 -3.77
C ALA A 546 -0.19 -15.92 -3.41
N ALA A 547 0.75 -16.82 -3.70
CA ALA A 547 0.61 -18.25 -3.45
C ALA A 547 0.67 -18.63 -1.95
N LEU A 548 1.35 -17.84 -1.12
CA LEU A 548 1.42 -18.00 0.34
C LEU A 548 0.13 -17.57 1.06
N SER A 549 -1.02 -17.72 0.39
CA SER A 549 -2.35 -17.30 0.82
C SER A 549 -2.35 -15.86 1.28
N THR A 550 -2.12 -14.96 0.32
CA THR A 550 -2.12 -13.51 0.54
C THR A 550 -1.13 -13.07 1.63
N PHE A 551 0.16 -13.34 1.42
CA PHE A 551 1.20 -13.05 2.40
C PHE A 551 1.21 -11.59 2.88
N TRP A 552 0.82 -10.69 1.98
CA TRP A 552 0.55 -9.28 2.26
C TRP A 552 -0.88 -8.92 1.85
N PRO A 553 -1.84 -9.03 2.78
CA PRO A 553 -3.27 -8.93 2.52
C PRO A 553 -3.75 -7.67 1.79
N ALA A 554 -3.12 -6.52 2.04
CA ALA A 554 -3.50 -5.28 1.38
C ALA A 554 -2.89 -5.10 -0.01
N VAL A 555 -2.02 -6.01 -0.49
CA VAL A 555 -1.30 -5.80 -1.76
C VAL A 555 -1.14 -7.06 -2.62
N ALA A 556 -1.23 -8.26 -2.05
CA ALA A 556 -1.03 -9.54 -2.73
C ALA A 556 -2.32 -10.38 -2.76
N PRO A 557 -3.00 -10.52 -3.92
CA PRO A 557 -4.20 -11.36 -4.04
C PRO A 557 -3.92 -12.84 -3.73
N ASP A 558 -4.88 -13.55 -3.12
CA ASP A 558 -4.75 -14.97 -2.77
C ASP A 558 -4.88 -15.85 -4.03
N ALA A 559 -3.75 -16.40 -4.49
CA ALA A 559 -3.70 -17.24 -5.69
C ALA A 559 -3.93 -18.74 -5.43
N SER A 560 -4.19 -19.15 -4.18
CA SER A 560 -4.34 -20.58 -3.82
C SER A 560 -5.45 -21.30 -4.58
N ARG A 561 -6.43 -20.57 -5.09
CA ARG A 561 -7.51 -21.09 -5.93
C ARG A 561 -7.19 -21.13 -7.43
N ALA A 562 -6.20 -20.38 -7.90
CA ALA A 562 -5.95 -20.17 -9.33
C ALA A 562 -5.06 -21.27 -9.95
N MET A 563 -4.25 -21.95 -9.13
CA MET A 563 -3.23 -22.90 -9.56
C MET A 563 -3.35 -24.23 -8.81
N SER A 564 -2.58 -25.24 -9.26
CA SER A 564 -2.49 -26.52 -8.56
C SER A 564 -1.85 -26.36 -7.16
N PRO A 565 -2.23 -27.20 -6.19
CA PRO A 565 -1.76 -27.09 -4.81
C PRO A 565 -0.25 -27.37 -4.66
N ASN A 566 0.37 -28.13 -5.56
CA ASN A 566 1.80 -28.32 -5.56
C ASN A 566 2.54 -27.07 -6.06
N THR A 567 3.10 -26.34 -5.10
CA THR A 567 3.85 -25.10 -5.31
C THR A 567 5.37 -25.28 -5.26
N GLY A 568 5.85 -26.49 -5.02
CA GLY A 568 7.26 -26.80 -4.77
C GLY A 568 7.72 -26.57 -3.32
N ASN A 569 6.86 -26.06 -2.42
CA ASN A 569 7.15 -25.95 -0.99
C ASN A 569 6.00 -26.55 -0.14
N PRO A 570 6.26 -27.62 0.64
CA PRO A 570 5.22 -28.40 1.32
C PRO A 570 4.52 -27.66 2.49
N ASN A 571 5.02 -26.49 2.88
CA ASN A 571 4.46 -25.70 3.99
C ASN A 571 3.54 -24.55 3.51
N LEU A 572 3.19 -24.54 2.22
CA LEU A 572 2.24 -23.58 1.66
C LEU A 572 0.81 -23.82 2.17
N ARG A 573 0.01 -22.76 2.10
CA ARG A 573 -1.17 -22.60 2.95
C ARG A 573 -2.44 -22.74 2.14
N ALA A 574 -3.47 -23.30 2.78
CA ALA A 574 -4.84 -23.27 2.28
C ALA A 574 -5.32 -21.84 2.01
N THR A 575 -6.38 -21.68 1.21
CA THR A 575 -7.00 -20.38 0.95
C THR A 575 -7.35 -19.65 2.24
N VAL A 576 -6.89 -18.41 2.39
CA VAL A 576 -7.13 -17.56 3.58
C VAL A 576 -8.10 -16.44 3.23
N ALA A 577 -7.88 -15.76 2.11
CA ALA A 577 -8.73 -14.67 1.65
C ALA A 577 -9.20 -14.97 0.22
N PRO A 578 -10.26 -15.78 0.05
CA PRO A 578 -10.65 -16.27 -1.27
C PRO A 578 -10.97 -15.11 -2.22
N LEU A 579 -10.29 -15.10 -3.36
CA LEU A 579 -10.75 -14.36 -4.53
C LEU A 579 -12.05 -14.98 -5.04
N THR A 580 -12.92 -14.22 -5.70
CA THR A 580 -14.15 -14.72 -6.32
C THR A 580 -13.86 -15.45 -7.64
N ASP A 581 -14.84 -16.20 -8.12
CA ASP A 581 -14.77 -16.85 -9.44
C ASP A 581 -14.54 -15.85 -10.59
N GLU A 582 -15.02 -14.61 -10.44
CA GLU A 582 -14.80 -13.53 -11.41
C GLU A 582 -13.37 -12.97 -11.32
N GLU A 583 -12.85 -12.76 -10.10
CA GLU A 583 -11.50 -12.25 -9.84
C GLU A 583 -10.38 -13.20 -10.31
N ILE A 584 -10.65 -14.52 -10.38
CA ILE A 584 -9.73 -15.52 -10.96
C ILE A 584 -10.13 -15.94 -12.39
N GLY A 585 -11.10 -15.27 -13.00
CA GLY A 585 -11.50 -15.51 -14.39
C GLY A 585 -12.17 -16.85 -14.69
N GLN A 586 -12.58 -17.63 -13.66
CA GLN A 586 -13.48 -18.79 -13.85
C GLN A 586 -14.84 -18.35 -14.41
N ALA A 587 -15.28 -17.15 -14.03
CA ALA A 587 -16.38 -16.42 -14.64
C ALA A 587 -15.86 -15.09 -15.23
N GLY A 588 -16.46 -14.60 -16.31
CA GLY A 588 -16.17 -13.25 -16.86
C GLY A 588 -14.81 -13.07 -17.56
N ALA A 589 -13.91 -14.06 -17.55
CA ALA A 589 -12.61 -14.06 -18.25
C ALA A 589 -11.67 -12.88 -17.91
N LEU A 590 -11.69 -12.41 -16.66
CA LEU A 590 -10.85 -11.30 -16.19
C LEU A 590 -10.00 -11.70 -14.96
N PRO A 591 -9.10 -12.69 -15.07
CA PRO A 591 -8.23 -13.07 -13.97
C PRO A 591 -7.25 -11.94 -13.62
N TRP A 592 -7.10 -11.63 -12.33
CA TRP A 592 -6.26 -10.52 -11.84
C TRP A 592 -4.78 -10.60 -12.26
N ASP A 593 -4.25 -11.81 -12.43
CA ASP A 593 -2.85 -12.13 -12.75
C ASP A 593 -2.65 -12.73 -14.15
N GLY A 594 -3.73 -12.81 -14.94
CA GLY A 594 -3.73 -13.50 -16.23
C GLY A 594 -3.91 -15.02 -16.15
N VAL A 595 -3.98 -15.64 -14.98
CA VAL A 595 -4.17 -17.10 -14.79
C VAL A 595 -5.65 -17.39 -14.58
N THR A 596 -6.28 -18.05 -15.55
CA THR A 596 -7.66 -18.51 -15.38
C THR A 596 -7.72 -19.64 -14.37
N GLY A 597 -8.59 -19.51 -13.37
CA GLY A 597 -8.77 -20.53 -12.35
C GLY A 597 -9.24 -21.90 -12.91
N PRO A 598 -9.13 -22.97 -12.11
CA PRO A 598 -9.36 -24.34 -12.55
C PRO A 598 -10.75 -24.60 -13.11
N LYS A 599 -10.87 -25.61 -13.98
CA LYS A 599 -12.16 -26.05 -14.55
C LYS A 599 -12.45 -27.49 -14.20
N VAL A 600 -13.73 -27.80 -13.98
CA VAL A 600 -14.17 -29.19 -13.87
C VAL A 600 -14.07 -29.85 -15.25
N THR A 601 -13.40 -30.99 -15.31
CA THR A 601 -13.20 -31.80 -16.51
C THR A 601 -13.44 -33.27 -16.19
N THR A 602 -13.67 -34.09 -17.22
CA THR A 602 -13.89 -35.53 -17.05
C THR A 602 -12.81 -36.31 -17.79
N PHE A 603 -12.12 -37.20 -17.07
CA PHE A 603 -11.15 -38.13 -17.64
C PHE A 603 -11.55 -39.55 -17.24
N ASN A 604 -11.69 -40.45 -18.22
CA ASN A 604 -12.06 -41.85 -18.01
C ASN A 604 -13.33 -42.06 -17.15
N GLY A 605 -14.28 -41.11 -17.20
CA GLY A 605 -15.53 -41.17 -16.43
C GLY A 605 -15.44 -40.61 -15.00
N GLU A 606 -14.28 -40.14 -14.56
CA GLU A 606 -14.08 -39.48 -13.28
C GLU A 606 -13.94 -37.96 -13.45
N GLU A 607 -14.46 -37.18 -12.49
CA GLU A 607 -14.35 -35.72 -12.49
C GLU A 607 -13.07 -35.24 -11.81
N PHE A 608 -12.39 -34.29 -12.45
CA PHE A 608 -11.18 -33.64 -11.96
C PHE A 608 -11.32 -32.12 -12.06
N LEU A 609 -10.62 -31.40 -11.18
CA LEU A 609 -10.24 -30.02 -11.45
C LEU A 609 -8.96 -30.02 -12.27
N ASP A 610 -9.05 -29.40 -13.44
CA ASP A 610 -7.92 -29.17 -14.32
C ASP A 610 -7.29 -27.82 -13.97
N CYS A 611 -6.08 -27.87 -13.39
CA CYS A 611 -5.35 -26.75 -12.81
C CYS A 611 -4.08 -26.44 -13.62
N GLU A 612 -3.74 -25.15 -13.75
CA GLU A 612 -2.38 -24.76 -14.16
C GLU A 612 -1.39 -25.14 -13.06
N LYS A 613 -0.25 -25.76 -13.40
CA LYS A 613 0.79 -26.05 -12.41
C LYS A 613 1.46 -24.78 -11.96
N PHE A 614 1.56 -24.61 -10.65
CA PHE A 614 2.22 -23.45 -10.06
C PHE A 614 3.60 -23.20 -10.69
N LEU A 615 4.47 -24.22 -10.79
CA LEU A 615 5.83 -24.05 -11.32
C LEU A 615 5.89 -23.58 -12.79
N HIS A 616 4.85 -23.81 -13.59
CA HIS A 616 4.78 -23.40 -15.00
C HIS A 616 4.12 -22.03 -15.22
N VAL A 617 3.49 -21.45 -14.21
CA VAL A 617 2.93 -20.10 -14.30
C VAL A 617 4.04 -19.05 -14.24
N ASP A 618 4.05 -18.09 -15.17
CA ASP A 618 5.10 -17.08 -15.26
C ASP A 618 4.54 -15.64 -15.23
N TYR A 619 4.58 -15.02 -14.05
CA TYR A 619 4.12 -13.65 -13.85
C TYR A 619 4.99 -12.61 -14.56
N VAL A 620 6.27 -12.89 -14.83
CA VAL A 620 7.13 -12.00 -15.62
C VAL A 620 6.65 -11.97 -17.06
N LYS A 621 6.31 -13.13 -17.62
CA LYS A 621 5.68 -13.22 -18.94
C LYS A 621 4.33 -12.51 -18.97
N HIS A 622 3.46 -12.73 -17.98
CA HIS A 622 2.14 -12.09 -17.91
C HIS A 622 2.24 -10.56 -17.78
N ALA A 623 3.22 -10.05 -17.05
CA ALA A 623 3.49 -8.61 -16.95
C ALA A 623 3.94 -8.02 -18.29
N LEU A 624 4.79 -8.72 -19.05
CA LEU A 624 5.20 -8.29 -20.39
C LEU A 624 4.03 -8.29 -21.40
N GLU A 625 3.12 -9.24 -21.25
CA GLU A 625 1.92 -9.40 -22.07
C GLU A 625 0.77 -8.46 -21.64
N GLY A 626 0.91 -7.73 -20.54
CA GLY A 626 -0.11 -6.80 -20.04
C GLY A 626 -1.37 -7.51 -19.51
N ARG A 627 -1.20 -8.65 -18.83
CA ARG A 627 -2.32 -9.50 -18.38
C ARG A 627 -2.77 -9.27 -16.93
N PHE A 628 -2.03 -8.48 -16.15
CA PHE A 628 -2.46 -8.10 -14.80
C PHE A 628 -3.60 -7.08 -14.84
N THR A 629 -4.51 -7.16 -13.88
CA THR A 629 -5.63 -6.23 -13.73
C THR A 629 -6.00 -6.05 -12.26
N PRO A 630 -6.15 -4.80 -11.78
CA PRO A 630 -6.66 -4.54 -10.43
C PRO A 630 -8.20 -4.38 -10.43
N ARG A 631 -8.87 -4.50 -11.59
CA ARG A 631 -10.25 -4.02 -11.79
C ARG A 631 -11.23 -4.48 -10.72
N LEU A 632 -11.19 -5.77 -10.38
CA LEU A 632 -12.10 -6.38 -9.42
C LEU A 632 -11.52 -6.36 -8.00
N THR A 633 -10.21 -6.62 -7.85
CA THR A 633 -9.55 -6.67 -6.54
C THR A 633 -9.52 -5.31 -5.85
N ALA A 634 -9.33 -4.22 -6.58
CA ALA A 634 -9.37 -2.87 -6.02
C ALA A 634 -10.79 -2.36 -5.73
N GLN A 635 -11.82 -3.22 -5.75
CA GLN A 635 -13.15 -2.93 -5.19
C GLN A 635 -13.37 -3.64 -3.85
N VAL A 636 -12.41 -4.46 -3.41
CA VAL A 636 -12.50 -5.20 -2.15
C VAL A 636 -12.08 -4.27 -1.02
N SER A 637 -13.04 -3.84 -0.21
CA SER A 637 -12.77 -3.09 1.01
C SER A 637 -12.22 -3.99 2.11
N SER A 638 -11.56 -3.40 3.12
CA SER A 638 -11.13 -4.14 4.31
C SER A 638 -12.27 -4.92 4.99
N GLU A 639 -13.49 -4.40 4.95
CA GLU A 639 -14.67 -5.11 5.49
C GLU A 639 -15.05 -6.32 4.65
N GLU A 640 -15.16 -6.18 3.33
CA GLU A 640 -15.42 -7.30 2.42
C GLU A 640 -14.33 -8.37 2.57
N TYR A 641 -13.06 -7.95 2.64
CA TYR A 641 -11.92 -8.82 2.87
C TYR A 641 -12.07 -9.67 4.14
N MET A 642 -12.37 -9.02 5.27
CA MET A 642 -12.60 -9.68 6.55
C MET A 642 -13.77 -10.68 6.48
N LEU A 643 -14.88 -10.31 5.83
CA LEU A 643 -16.05 -11.19 5.70
C LEU A 643 -15.72 -12.45 4.87
N ARG A 644 -14.91 -12.33 3.82
CA ARG A 644 -14.43 -13.48 3.02
C ARG A 644 -13.57 -14.42 3.85
N MET A 645 -12.66 -13.87 4.68
CA MET A 645 -11.83 -14.66 5.58
C MET A 645 -12.65 -15.38 6.65
N GLN A 646 -13.62 -14.70 7.25
CA GLN A 646 -14.56 -15.32 8.21
C GLN A 646 -15.38 -16.44 7.55
N ALA A 647 -15.83 -16.24 6.31
CA ALA A 647 -16.59 -17.24 5.58
C ALA A 647 -15.79 -18.53 5.34
N ILE A 648 -14.54 -18.42 4.88
CA ILE A 648 -13.71 -19.60 4.64
C ILE A 648 -13.25 -20.27 5.95
N ALA A 649 -12.96 -19.48 6.99
CA ALA A 649 -12.65 -20.01 8.32
C ALA A 649 -13.78 -20.87 8.89
N LYS A 650 -15.04 -20.46 8.68
CA LYS A 650 -16.23 -21.23 9.06
C LYS A 650 -16.34 -22.56 8.32
N CYS A 651 -16.00 -22.59 7.03
CA CYS A 651 -15.93 -23.84 6.28
C CYS A 651 -14.88 -24.78 6.87
N TYR A 652 -13.67 -24.28 7.15
CA TYR A 652 -12.61 -25.10 7.75
C TYR A 652 -12.96 -25.63 9.13
N SER A 653 -13.56 -24.82 10.00
CA SER A 653 -14.00 -25.29 11.33
C SER A 653 -15.08 -26.36 11.23
N THR A 654 -15.97 -26.26 10.24
CA THR A 654 -17.04 -27.24 10.01
C THR A 654 -16.53 -28.56 9.46
N VAL A 655 -15.59 -28.52 8.50
CA VAL A 655 -15.07 -29.75 7.87
C VAL A 655 -14.03 -30.43 8.77
N GLY A 656 -13.21 -29.65 9.48
CA GLY A 656 -12.10 -30.16 10.28
C GLY A 656 -10.99 -30.81 9.45
N GLY A 657 -9.95 -31.27 10.15
CA GLY A 657 -8.76 -31.87 9.55
C GLY A 657 -7.75 -30.83 9.04
N ASP A 658 -6.84 -31.28 8.19
CA ASP A 658 -5.84 -30.41 7.57
C ASP A 658 -6.49 -29.49 6.51
N ARG A 659 -6.29 -28.19 6.67
CA ARG A 659 -6.79 -27.16 5.73
C ARG A 659 -6.09 -27.27 4.38
N ASN A 660 -4.83 -27.71 4.34
CA ASN A 660 -4.09 -27.85 3.08
C ASN A 660 -4.65 -28.97 2.18
N MET A 661 -5.49 -29.83 2.74
CA MET A 661 -6.26 -30.85 2.01
C MET A 661 -7.68 -30.39 1.67
N ARG A 662 -7.95 -29.08 1.67
CA ARG A 662 -9.25 -28.49 1.36
C ARG A 662 -9.10 -27.47 0.23
N PHE A 663 -9.43 -27.88 -0.99
CA PHE A 663 -9.36 -27.02 -2.15
C PHE A 663 -10.70 -26.30 -2.39
N VAL A 664 -10.65 -24.98 -2.59
CA VAL A 664 -11.84 -24.16 -2.86
C VAL A 664 -12.07 -24.04 -4.37
N VAL A 665 -13.05 -24.78 -4.86
CA VAL A 665 -13.40 -24.86 -6.28
C VAL A 665 -14.09 -23.59 -6.77
N SER A 666 -15.08 -23.11 -6.02
CA SER A 666 -15.90 -21.93 -6.34
C SER A 666 -16.11 -21.07 -5.09
N PHE A 667 -16.00 -19.76 -5.23
CA PHE A 667 -16.30 -18.77 -4.20
C PHE A 667 -17.07 -17.61 -4.83
N ARG A 668 -18.32 -17.40 -4.39
CA ARG A 668 -19.21 -16.37 -4.93
C ARG A 668 -19.95 -15.65 -3.82
N LYS A 669 -20.06 -14.33 -3.92
CA LYS A 669 -21.06 -13.57 -3.16
C LYS A 669 -22.41 -13.78 -3.82
N ILE A 670 -23.44 -14.12 -3.06
CA ILE A 670 -24.76 -14.44 -3.58
C ILE A 670 -25.83 -13.47 -3.06
N SER A 671 -26.82 -13.19 -3.91
CA SER A 671 -27.93 -12.30 -3.54
C SER A 671 -28.98 -13.01 -2.67
N ALA A 672 -29.75 -12.25 -1.90
CA ALA A 672 -30.85 -12.78 -1.11
C ALA A 672 -31.95 -13.48 -1.95
N GLY A 673 -32.01 -13.18 -3.26
CA GLY A 673 -32.93 -13.81 -4.20
C GLY A 673 -32.43 -15.10 -4.85
N ASP A 674 -31.22 -15.55 -4.53
CA ASP A 674 -30.63 -16.75 -5.13
C ASP A 674 -31.45 -18.01 -4.80
N PRO A 675 -31.91 -18.80 -5.79
CA PRO A 675 -32.74 -19.97 -5.56
C PRO A 675 -32.08 -21.05 -4.68
N GLU A 676 -30.75 -21.22 -4.76
CA GLU A 676 -30.03 -22.19 -3.94
C GLU A 676 -30.03 -21.75 -2.47
N LEU A 677 -29.87 -20.45 -2.21
CA LEU A 677 -30.00 -19.87 -0.86
C LEU A 677 -31.42 -20.00 -0.33
N GLN A 678 -32.43 -19.61 -1.10
CA GLN A 678 -33.83 -19.72 -0.67
C GLN A 678 -34.17 -21.15 -0.29
N ARG A 679 -33.75 -22.13 -1.10
CA ARG A 679 -33.96 -23.54 -0.80
C ARG A 679 -33.25 -23.97 0.48
N ALA A 680 -31.99 -23.60 0.67
CA ALA A 680 -31.22 -23.97 1.86
C ALA A 680 -31.83 -23.40 3.14
N GLN A 681 -32.30 -22.15 3.10
CA GLN A 681 -32.95 -21.53 4.26
C GLN A 681 -34.28 -22.20 4.62
N LEU A 682 -35.05 -22.64 3.61
CA LEU A 682 -36.27 -23.43 3.81
C LEU A 682 -35.96 -24.81 4.42
N ASP A 683 -34.99 -25.52 3.86
CA ASP A 683 -34.60 -26.86 4.33
C ASP A 683 -34.11 -26.86 5.79
N THR A 684 -33.52 -25.75 6.23
CA THR A 684 -32.89 -25.63 7.56
C THR A 684 -33.65 -24.75 8.54
N SER A 685 -34.79 -24.16 8.14
CA SER A 685 -35.51 -23.14 8.90
C SER A 685 -34.58 -22.04 9.47
N THR A 686 -33.55 -21.63 8.71
CA THR A 686 -32.51 -20.70 9.15
C THR A 686 -32.29 -19.64 8.09
N VAL A 687 -32.43 -18.35 8.46
CA VAL A 687 -32.20 -17.22 7.55
C VAL A 687 -30.79 -16.69 7.75
N LEU A 688 -30.03 -16.59 6.66
CA LEU A 688 -28.75 -15.90 6.66
C LEU A 688 -28.99 -14.42 6.34
N SER A 689 -28.48 -13.53 7.17
CA SER A 689 -28.62 -12.08 7.00
C SER A 689 -27.28 -11.43 6.62
N GLY A 690 -27.36 -10.26 5.99
CA GLY A 690 -26.18 -9.57 5.45
C GLY A 690 -25.63 -10.23 4.19
N GLU A 691 -24.32 -10.12 4.00
CA GLU A 691 -23.58 -10.75 2.92
C GLU A 691 -23.54 -12.27 3.11
N VAL A 692 -23.90 -13.00 2.06
CA VAL A 692 -23.84 -14.47 2.05
C VAL A 692 -22.88 -14.92 0.96
N TYR A 693 -22.02 -15.87 1.30
CA TYR A 693 -21.04 -16.45 0.38
C TYR A 693 -21.36 -17.91 0.11
N ARG A 694 -21.34 -18.28 -1.16
CA ARG A 694 -21.38 -19.67 -1.60
C ARG A 694 -19.96 -20.18 -1.80
N ILE A 695 -19.59 -21.24 -1.09
CA ILE A 695 -18.27 -21.89 -1.18
C ILE A 695 -18.45 -23.34 -1.61
N ASP A 696 -17.77 -23.74 -2.67
CA ASP A 696 -17.70 -25.13 -3.15
C ASP A 696 -16.30 -25.67 -2.85
N MET A 697 -16.21 -26.72 -2.06
CA MET A 697 -14.97 -27.22 -1.50
C MET A 697 -14.86 -28.73 -1.72
N ILE A 698 -13.65 -29.20 -2.00
CA ILE A 698 -13.33 -30.63 -2.15
C ILE A 698 -12.20 -31.03 -1.20
N LEU A 699 -12.10 -32.33 -0.93
CA LEU A 699 -10.87 -32.93 -0.45
C LEU A 699 -9.86 -32.93 -1.60
N GLY A 700 -8.80 -32.14 -1.46
CA GLY A 700 -7.76 -32.03 -2.47
C GLY A 700 -6.60 -31.17 -2.00
N GLY A 701 -5.39 -31.69 -2.14
CA GLY A 701 -4.13 -31.03 -1.82
C GLY A 701 -2.98 -31.63 -2.64
N GLU A 702 -1.74 -31.27 -2.30
CA GLU A 702 -0.53 -31.73 -3.01
C GLU A 702 -0.48 -33.27 -3.11
N GLU A 703 -0.84 -33.97 -2.04
CA GLU A 703 -0.80 -35.45 -1.97
C GLU A 703 -1.76 -36.15 -2.94
N THR A 704 -2.81 -35.45 -3.40
CA THR A 704 -3.84 -35.98 -4.31
C THR A 704 -3.68 -35.51 -5.74
N GLU A 705 -2.69 -34.65 -6.03
CA GLU A 705 -2.48 -34.07 -7.35
C GLU A 705 -1.92 -35.11 -8.34
N HIS A 706 -2.54 -35.23 -9.51
CA HIS A 706 -2.12 -36.14 -10.58
C HIS A 706 -1.54 -35.36 -11.76
N PRO A 707 -0.52 -35.90 -12.46
CA PRO A 707 -0.07 -35.32 -13.72
C PRO A 707 -1.17 -35.33 -14.78
N HIS A 708 -1.30 -34.24 -15.55
CA HIS A 708 -2.22 -34.21 -16.68
C HIS A 708 -1.71 -35.11 -17.84
N PRO A 709 -2.57 -35.94 -18.47
CA PRO A 709 -2.14 -36.97 -19.41
C PRO A 709 -1.55 -36.43 -20.73
N SER A 710 -1.88 -35.19 -21.11
CA SER A 710 -1.49 -34.61 -22.41
C SER A 710 -0.90 -33.20 -22.33
N ASP A 711 -0.77 -32.61 -21.15
CA ASP A 711 -0.21 -31.25 -21.00
C ASP A 711 0.63 -31.18 -19.73
N PHE A 712 1.94 -31.20 -19.88
CA PHE A 712 2.87 -31.25 -18.74
C PHE A 712 2.78 -30.01 -17.84
N ARG A 713 2.22 -28.90 -18.33
CA ARG A 713 2.05 -27.63 -17.61
C ARG A 713 0.83 -27.63 -16.70
N ARG A 714 -0.03 -28.66 -16.82
CA ARG A 714 -1.28 -28.77 -16.09
C ARG A 714 -1.30 -29.99 -15.18
N SER A 715 -2.16 -29.95 -14.18
CA SER A 715 -2.38 -31.03 -13.22
C SER A 715 -3.87 -31.29 -13.04
N LEU A 716 -4.20 -32.51 -12.66
CA LEU A 716 -5.55 -32.95 -12.36
C LEU A 716 -5.69 -33.18 -10.86
N LEU A 717 -6.68 -32.54 -10.24
CA LEU A 717 -7.04 -32.77 -8.84
C LEU A 717 -8.37 -33.54 -8.80
N PRO A 718 -8.41 -34.79 -8.30
CA PRO A 718 -9.65 -35.56 -8.24
C PRO A 718 -10.73 -34.84 -7.41
N ILE A 719 -11.97 -34.81 -7.90
CA ILE A 719 -13.09 -34.23 -7.14
C ILE A 719 -13.58 -35.27 -6.12
N GLN A 720 -13.12 -35.12 -4.88
CA GLN A 720 -13.47 -36.01 -3.76
C GLN A 720 -14.12 -35.23 -2.62
N ASP A 721 -15.04 -35.87 -1.88
CA ASP A 721 -15.79 -35.29 -0.75
C ASP A 721 -16.26 -33.84 -1.01
N ARG A 722 -16.92 -33.62 -2.15
CA ARG A 722 -17.40 -32.28 -2.53
C ARG A 722 -18.50 -31.81 -1.58
N GLN A 723 -18.31 -30.64 -0.99
CA GLN A 723 -19.23 -30.00 -0.06
C GLN A 723 -19.50 -28.56 -0.50
N VAL A 724 -20.77 -28.17 -0.47
CA VAL A 724 -21.21 -26.80 -0.75
C VAL A 724 -21.67 -26.16 0.54
N PHE A 725 -21.23 -24.92 0.75
CA PHE A 725 -21.57 -24.07 1.88
C PHE A 725 -22.25 -22.79 1.42
N LEU A 726 -23.20 -22.33 2.21
CA LEU A 726 -23.74 -20.97 2.18
C LEU A 726 -23.47 -20.36 3.55
N VAL A 727 -22.62 -19.34 3.61
CA VAL A 727 -22.08 -18.81 4.87
C VAL A 727 -22.51 -17.37 5.04
N GLY A 728 -23.15 -17.07 6.17
CA GLY A 728 -23.41 -15.72 6.66
C GLY A 728 -22.38 -15.36 7.73
N PRO A 729 -21.21 -14.79 7.37
CA PRO A 729 -20.11 -14.56 8.31
C PRO A 729 -20.47 -13.62 9.46
N ARG A 730 -21.36 -12.64 9.25
CA ARG A 730 -21.77 -11.68 10.30
C ARG A 730 -22.53 -12.32 11.46
N ILE A 731 -23.20 -13.45 11.20
CA ILE A 731 -23.95 -14.21 12.21
C ILE A 731 -23.27 -15.56 12.52
N ASP A 732 -22.03 -15.75 12.05
CA ASP A 732 -21.22 -16.96 12.21
C ASP A 732 -22.03 -18.26 11.98
N THR A 733 -22.82 -18.31 10.90
CA THR A 733 -23.69 -19.44 10.58
C THR A 733 -23.46 -19.91 9.16
N ALA A 734 -23.43 -21.22 8.95
CA ALA A 734 -23.35 -21.81 7.62
C ALA A 734 -24.43 -22.88 7.40
N LEU A 735 -24.87 -23.00 6.15
CA LEU A 735 -25.72 -24.07 5.67
C LEU A 735 -24.86 -24.94 4.75
N ARG A 736 -24.88 -26.25 4.96
CA ARG A 736 -24.02 -27.22 4.27
C ARG A 736 -24.83 -28.28 3.55
N LYS A 737 -24.38 -28.64 2.35
CA LYS A 737 -24.87 -29.76 1.55
C LYS A 737 -23.68 -30.55 0.98
N ARG A 738 -23.58 -31.84 1.26
CA ARG A 738 -22.61 -32.74 0.59
C ARG A 738 -23.15 -33.18 -0.77
N ALA A 739 -22.28 -33.52 -1.71
CA ALA A 739 -22.69 -33.94 -3.06
C ALA A 739 -23.66 -35.14 -3.09
N ASN A 740 -23.61 -36.02 -2.08
CA ASN A 740 -24.51 -37.17 -1.94
C ASN A 740 -25.79 -36.88 -1.13
N GLN A 741 -26.04 -35.63 -0.75
CA GLN A 741 -27.21 -35.22 0.04
C GLN A 741 -28.16 -34.33 -0.76
N ALA A 742 -29.46 -34.60 -0.64
CA ALA A 742 -30.50 -33.82 -1.31
C ALA A 742 -30.94 -32.57 -0.52
N VAL A 743 -30.69 -32.54 0.80
CA VAL A 743 -31.22 -31.53 1.72
C VAL A 743 -30.07 -30.81 2.42
N TRP A 744 -30.23 -29.51 2.64
CA TRP A 744 -29.28 -28.71 3.40
C TRP A 744 -29.37 -28.97 4.91
N SER A 745 -28.25 -28.80 5.59
CA SER A 745 -28.15 -28.88 7.05
C SER A 745 -27.53 -27.61 7.60
N ARG A 746 -28.02 -27.14 8.74
CA ARG A 746 -27.36 -26.06 9.48
C ARG A 746 -26.12 -26.61 10.16
N VAL A 747 -25.02 -25.88 10.08
CA VAL A 747 -23.77 -26.15 10.78
C VAL A 747 -23.40 -24.93 11.62
N SER A 748 -23.22 -25.16 12.92
CA SER A 748 -22.85 -24.16 13.93
C SER A 748 -21.35 -24.11 14.13
#